data_AF-A0A918DDV7-F1
#
_entry.id   AF-A0A918DDV7-F1
#
_cell.length_a   1.000
_cell.length_b   1.000
_cell.length_c   1.000
_cell.angle_alpha   90.00
_cell.angle_beta   90.00
_cell.angle_gamma   90.00
#
_symmetry.space_group_name_H-M   'P 1'
#
loop_
_entity.id
_entity.type
_entity.pdbx_description
1 polymer ?
#
loop_
_entity_poly.entity_id
_entity_poly.type
_entity_poly.pdbx_seq_one_letter_code
_entity_poly.pdbx_strand_id
1 'polypeptide(L)'
;MMPPILLAATARMAALLLPVPGAKYDLPMALDWRLTSAGSERLGRVAEAVLVLHDLLPSCAYRLEVEGMGEVTFTTAACAGVVCPEGLLEGADVADAGAARSNAAAFAAAIAAVPPGGTLMLPAGIWVTLPVSLRSDMTLHLSEGAVLQAPSVREGWPILPARDATGQMLGSWEGVPEPCFAAPLHAIGATRLIIEGAGVIDGAGALGDWWTWPKGTRDGPRRPRGLHLVNCRDVTLIGFGVRNAASWTVHPQGCDGLRAIGLRIEAPADSPNTDGFNPEMCRDVDITGVRFSVGDDCIAVKAGKRGPAGEADHLRETRGIRVRHCLMERGHGGLVIGSEMSGGVHDVSIEDCQMRGTDRGLRLKTRRGRGGAITGITMRRVLMERVQTAISANAHYHCDADGHDAWVQSRAPAAIGAGTPAIDGITVEDVTIDGLSHAAGCFLGLPEAPIRNVVIRNLHIRWLDPEAHPTPPVMADCIRPMRHEMIVAEHAEIDCDAPGLLSAAPVTLPDDEHAMTLIAYFDRYCDDYRPYKGGAWCYEDGCIYRGLMLLSEATGDPRWKSHLHRLADAQIGADGQLAGYDAKEFNIDNVLSGRILLPLARETADPRYWAAAERLIGQLDSHPRIRAGNYWHKLRYPHQVWLDGLYMALPFQIEYGLAAGEAARISDALSQFSTALALTETTGDLHVHGYDESRAQRWADPVTGRSPAVWARAMGWLAMALVDALVLLPEDAATRPLRARTRTILSALARRQAPSGLWPQVLDADALEGNYEESSASAMFSYALLRAARLGLGEGEEAAHWRAAGQRALDALTSTRLAEVDGTLRMTGICHVAGLGALSGPYRDGSPGYYLTEQIVSDDAKGVGPLMMAYAEAIRL
;
A
#
# COMPACT_ATOMS: atom_id res chain seq x y z
N MET A 1 -16.34 39.76 -32.97
CA MET A 1 -15.50 38.62 -32.55
C MET A 1 -15.23 38.79 -31.07
N MET A 2 -15.28 37.72 -30.27
CA MET A 2 -14.93 37.84 -28.84
C MET A 2 -13.43 38.15 -28.72
N PRO A 3 -13.03 39.14 -27.91
CA PRO A 3 -11.62 39.41 -27.66
C PRO A 3 -11.02 38.42 -26.65
N PRO A 4 -9.69 38.25 -26.61
CA PRO A 4 -9.01 37.57 -25.51
C PRO A 4 -9.37 38.20 -24.15
N ILE A 5 -9.42 37.37 -23.10
CA ILE A 5 -9.79 37.79 -21.74
C ILE A 5 -8.52 37.83 -20.88
N LEU A 6 -8.18 39.01 -20.35
CA LEU A 6 -7.03 39.17 -19.46
C LEU A 6 -7.30 38.46 -18.11
N LEU A 7 -6.47 37.46 -17.79
CA LEU A 7 -6.54 36.71 -16.53
C LEU A 7 -5.69 37.38 -15.44
N ALA A 8 -4.49 37.82 -15.81
CA ALA A 8 -3.56 38.55 -14.96
C ALA A 8 -2.60 39.39 -15.81
N ALA A 9 -2.23 40.56 -15.29
CA ALA A 9 -1.10 41.36 -15.77
C ALA A 9 -0.24 41.72 -14.56
N THR A 10 1.02 41.35 -14.61
CA THR A 10 2.04 41.72 -13.62
C THR A 10 2.91 42.83 -14.20
N ALA A 11 4.02 43.16 -13.54
CA ALA A 11 4.94 44.14 -14.08
C ALA A 11 5.66 43.67 -15.36
N ARG A 12 5.78 42.35 -15.57
CA ARG A 12 6.59 41.77 -16.65
C ARG A 12 5.93 40.63 -17.41
N MET A 13 4.73 40.22 -17.02
CA MET A 13 3.99 39.15 -17.67
C MET A 13 2.52 39.51 -17.81
N ALA A 14 1.86 38.86 -18.76
CA ALA A 14 0.41 38.87 -18.86
C ALA A 14 -0.07 37.49 -19.31
N ALA A 15 -1.17 37.00 -18.73
CA ALA A 15 -1.83 35.79 -19.18
C ALA A 15 -3.23 36.13 -19.69
N LEU A 16 -3.57 35.59 -20.85
CA LEU A 16 -4.85 35.83 -21.51
C LEU A 16 -5.50 34.49 -21.89
N LEU A 17 -6.78 34.36 -21.56
CA LEU A 17 -7.62 33.28 -22.06
C LEU A 17 -8.11 33.63 -23.47
N LEU A 18 -7.98 32.67 -24.39
CA LEU A 18 -8.49 32.73 -25.75
C LEU A 18 -9.82 31.96 -25.77
N PRO A 19 -10.98 32.65 -25.79
CA PRO A 19 -12.29 32.01 -25.64
C PRO A 19 -12.75 31.35 -26.95
N VAL A 20 -11.95 30.45 -27.50
CA VAL A 20 -12.29 29.67 -28.69
C VAL A 20 -13.34 28.61 -28.32
N PRO A 21 -14.51 28.58 -28.99
CA PRO A 21 -15.52 27.57 -28.72
C PRO A 21 -14.96 26.14 -28.82
N GLY A 22 -15.26 25.32 -27.81
CA GLY A 22 -14.83 23.92 -27.76
C GLY A 22 -13.42 23.71 -27.21
N ALA A 23 -12.57 24.74 -27.13
CA ALA A 23 -11.22 24.62 -26.60
C ALA A 23 -11.22 24.02 -25.18
N LYS A 24 -10.24 23.17 -24.92
CA LYS A 24 -9.98 22.58 -23.60
C LYS A 24 -8.68 23.19 -23.07
N TYR A 25 -7.65 22.39 -22.82
CA TYR A 25 -6.29 22.92 -22.70
C TYR A 25 -5.77 23.37 -24.06
N ASP A 26 -5.85 22.48 -25.06
CA ASP A 26 -5.46 22.76 -26.43
C ASP A 26 -6.57 23.50 -27.19
N LEU A 27 -6.16 24.40 -28.08
CA LEU A 27 -7.01 24.98 -29.12
C LEU A 27 -7.26 23.94 -30.22
N PRO A 28 -8.43 23.96 -30.88
CA PRO A 28 -8.68 23.12 -32.05
C PRO A 28 -7.67 23.34 -33.19
N MET A 29 -7.14 24.56 -33.30
CA MET A 29 -6.10 24.94 -34.25
C MET A 29 -5.24 26.03 -33.60
N ALA A 30 -3.92 25.95 -33.81
CA ALA A 30 -3.00 26.97 -33.33
C ALA A 30 -3.19 28.28 -34.09
N LEU A 31 -3.26 29.40 -33.35
CA LEU A 31 -3.55 30.74 -33.86
C LEU A 31 -2.29 31.61 -33.81
N ASP A 32 -2.13 32.46 -34.82
CA ASP A 32 -1.09 33.49 -34.80
C ASP A 32 -1.54 34.69 -33.97
N TRP A 33 -0.60 35.33 -33.29
CA TRP A 33 -0.85 36.53 -32.50
C TRP A 33 0.21 37.60 -32.74
N ARG A 34 -0.21 38.85 -32.56
CA ARG A 34 0.61 40.05 -32.64
C ARG A 34 0.42 40.88 -31.38
N LEU A 35 1.53 41.15 -30.69
CA LEU A 35 1.59 42.03 -29.54
C LEU A 35 2.34 43.30 -29.91
N THR A 36 1.72 44.46 -29.72
CA THR A 36 2.31 45.78 -30.00
C THR A 36 2.35 46.63 -28.73
N SER A 37 3.42 47.40 -28.57
CA SER A 37 3.55 48.47 -27.60
C SER A 37 4.30 49.66 -28.21
N ALA A 38 4.50 50.73 -27.45
CA ALA A 38 5.20 51.93 -27.94
C ALA A 38 6.63 51.59 -28.40
N GLY A 39 6.80 51.40 -29.72
CA GLY A 39 8.10 51.11 -30.35
C GLY A 39 8.53 49.65 -30.39
N SER A 40 7.65 48.69 -30.08
CA SER A 40 7.94 47.26 -30.16
C SER A 40 6.77 46.46 -30.73
N GLU A 41 7.09 45.46 -31.54
CA GLU A 41 6.15 44.47 -32.09
C GLU A 41 6.73 43.08 -31.88
N ARG A 42 5.91 42.15 -31.38
CA ARG A 42 6.22 40.74 -31.24
C ARG A 42 5.14 39.93 -31.94
N LEU A 43 5.58 38.96 -32.73
CA LEU A 43 4.71 37.98 -33.37
C LEU A 43 4.96 36.63 -32.72
N GLY A 44 3.91 35.82 -32.64
CA GLY A 44 4.03 34.44 -32.19
C GLY A 44 2.84 33.61 -32.58
N ARG A 45 2.87 32.36 -32.13
CA ARG A 45 1.81 31.39 -32.35
C ARG A 45 1.47 30.71 -31.04
N VAL A 46 0.21 30.35 -30.84
CA VAL A 46 -0.27 29.72 -29.62
C VAL A 46 -1.16 28.53 -29.97
N ALA A 47 -0.92 27.40 -29.32
CA ALA A 47 -1.70 26.18 -29.49
C ALA A 47 -2.62 25.92 -28.29
N GLU A 48 -2.40 26.63 -27.19
CA GLU A 48 -3.10 26.47 -25.92
C GLU A 48 -4.18 27.54 -25.75
N ALA A 49 -5.23 27.23 -24.99
CA ALA A 49 -6.30 28.17 -24.70
C ALA A 49 -5.82 29.36 -23.85
N VAL A 50 -4.70 29.23 -23.14
CA VAL A 50 -4.11 30.30 -22.33
C VAL A 50 -2.78 30.74 -22.93
N LEU A 51 -2.74 31.97 -23.42
CA LEU A 51 -1.53 32.63 -23.90
C LEU A 51 -0.83 33.31 -22.72
N VAL A 52 0.41 32.91 -22.44
CA VAL A 52 1.28 33.57 -21.45
C VAL A 52 2.34 34.40 -22.18
N LEU A 53 2.26 35.72 -22.02
CA LEU A 53 3.22 36.69 -22.52
C LEU A 53 4.25 37.00 -21.43
N HIS A 54 5.52 36.85 -21.78
CA HIS A 54 6.69 37.12 -20.90
C HIS A 54 7.46 38.36 -21.38
N ASP A 55 8.47 38.79 -20.61
CA ASP A 55 9.38 39.91 -20.94
C ASP A 55 8.69 41.23 -21.30
N LEU A 56 7.62 41.55 -20.59
CA LEU A 56 6.95 42.84 -20.72
C LEU A 56 7.66 43.91 -19.90
N LEU A 57 7.50 45.16 -20.32
CA LEU A 57 7.99 46.34 -19.61
C LEU A 57 6.95 46.76 -18.57
N PRO A 58 7.37 47.16 -17.35
CA PRO A 58 6.46 47.70 -16.34
C PRO A 58 5.78 49.00 -16.79
N SER A 59 4.55 49.25 -16.30
CA SER A 59 3.76 50.46 -16.60
C SER A 59 3.60 50.74 -18.10
N CYS A 60 3.55 49.70 -18.94
CA CYS A 60 3.50 49.82 -20.38
C CYS A 60 2.15 49.33 -20.91
N ALA A 61 1.56 50.09 -21.83
CA ALA A 61 0.34 49.71 -22.52
C ALA A 61 0.67 48.79 -23.70
N TYR A 62 -0.05 47.67 -23.78
CA TYR A 62 0.05 46.67 -24.81
C TYR A 62 -1.29 46.50 -25.54
N ARG A 63 -1.20 46.23 -26.83
CA ARG A 63 -2.31 45.82 -27.69
C ARG A 63 -2.00 44.43 -28.22
N LEU A 64 -2.90 43.48 -27.95
CA LEU A 64 -2.83 42.12 -28.46
C LEU A 64 -3.94 41.90 -29.51
N GLU A 65 -3.53 41.40 -30.65
CA GLU A 65 -4.38 40.89 -31.71
C GLU A 65 -4.10 39.41 -31.89
N VAL A 66 -5.15 38.60 -31.95
CA VAL A 66 -5.07 37.16 -32.21
C VAL A 66 -5.90 36.88 -33.45
N GLU A 67 -5.38 36.04 -34.35
CA GLU A 67 -6.06 35.67 -35.59
C GLU A 67 -7.51 35.23 -35.33
N GLY A 68 -8.46 35.85 -36.04
CA GLY A 68 -9.89 35.53 -35.92
C GLY A 68 -10.58 36.02 -34.64
N MET A 69 -9.94 36.88 -33.83
CA MET A 69 -10.49 37.43 -32.58
C MET A 69 -10.62 38.96 -32.59
N GLY A 70 -11.31 39.50 -31.58
CA GLY A 70 -11.28 40.93 -31.28
C GLY A 70 -9.94 41.35 -30.66
N GLU A 71 -9.58 42.62 -30.82
CA GLU A 71 -8.40 43.20 -30.15
C GLU A 71 -8.64 43.32 -28.63
N VAL A 72 -7.57 43.14 -27.84
CA VAL A 72 -7.56 43.49 -26.41
C VAL A 72 -6.38 44.40 -26.08
N THR A 73 -6.62 45.39 -25.24
CA THR A 73 -5.58 46.27 -24.70
C THR A 73 -5.45 46.07 -23.20
N PHE A 74 -4.22 46.05 -22.69
CA PHE A 74 -3.95 45.96 -21.25
C PHE A 74 -2.69 46.75 -20.88
N THR A 75 -2.55 47.08 -19.60
CA THR A 75 -1.38 47.77 -19.08
C THR A 75 -0.73 46.89 -18.01
N THR A 76 0.58 46.70 -18.10
CA THR A 76 1.36 46.00 -17.07
C THR A 76 1.43 46.81 -15.79
N ALA A 77 1.56 46.12 -14.66
CA ALA A 77 1.66 46.78 -13.35
C ALA A 77 2.96 47.60 -13.24
N ALA A 78 2.97 48.55 -12.30
CA ALA A 78 4.19 49.27 -11.94
C ALA A 78 5.17 48.35 -11.21
N CYS A 79 6.48 48.64 -11.32
CA CYS A 79 7.54 47.97 -10.58
C CYS A 79 8.31 49.02 -9.78
N ALA A 80 8.25 48.94 -8.44
CA ALA A 80 8.88 49.92 -7.55
C ALA A 80 10.42 49.88 -7.56
N GLY A 81 11.00 48.79 -8.07
CA GLY A 81 12.44 48.60 -8.21
C GLY A 81 12.76 47.15 -8.52
N VAL A 82 13.93 46.91 -9.10
CA VAL A 82 14.42 45.56 -9.39
C VAL A 82 15.67 45.32 -8.57
N VAL A 83 15.74 44.16 -7.93
CA VAL A 83 16.92 43.67 -7.22
C VAL A 83 17.30 42.33 -7.82
N CYS A 84 18.57 42.16 -8.18
CA CYS A 84 19.14 40.86 -8.52
C CYS A 84 19.99 40.39 -7.33
N PRO A 85 19.95 39.10 -6.94
CA PRO A 85 20.87 38.60 -5.91
C PRO A 85 22.32 38.73 -6.37
N GLU A 86 23.16 39.32 -5.52
CA GLU A 86 24.60 39.46 -5.76
C GLU A 86 25.38 38.33 -5.08
N GLY A 87 26.49 37.91 -5.68
CA GLY A 87 27.38 36.89 -5.08
C GLY A 87 26.84 35.45 -5.14
N LEU A 88 25.87 35.17 -6.03
CA LEU A 88 25.44 33.79 -6.28
C LEU A 88 26.55 32.95 -6.91
N LEU A 89 26.69 31.72 -6.42
CA LEU A 89 27.54 30.68 -6.96
C LEU A 89 26.73 29.87 -7.98
N GLU A 90 26.94 30.15 -9.27
CA GLU A 90 26.28 29.47 -10.38
C GLU A 90 26.82 28.04 -10.56
N GLY A 91 25.93 27.09 -10.86
CA GLY A 91 26.32 25.75 -11.29
C GLY A 91 27.08 24.94 -10.24
N ALA A 92 26.92 25.28 -8.96
CA ALA A 92 27.44 24.50 -7.85
C ALA A 92 26.93 23.05 -7.92
N ASP A 93 27.73 22.10 -7.42
CA ASP A 93 27.31 20.70 -7.32
C ASP A 93 26.07 20.59 -6.42
N VAL A 94 25.10 19.75 -6.81
CA VAL A 94 23.83 19.58 -6.09
C VAL A 94 24.04 19.06 -4.65
N ALA A 95 25.18 18.42 -4.37
CA ALA A 95 25.55 17.96 -3.04
C ALA A 95 26.36 18.99 -2.22
N ASP A 96 26.71 20.16 -2.78
CA ASP A 96 27.48 21.20 -2.09
C ASP A 96 26.61 22.01 -1.12
N ALA A 97 26.51 21.53 0.12
CA ALA A 97 25.81 22.22 1.20
C ALA A 97 26.41 23.61 1.52
N GLY A 98 27.71 23.81 1.29
CA GLY A 98 28.39 25.09 1.51
C GLY A 98 27.93 26.15 0.52
N ALA A 99 27.94 25.81 -0.76
CA ALA A 99 27.42 26.67 -1.82
C ALA A 99 25.92 26.95 -1.65
N ALA A 100 25.14 25.92 -1.29
CA ALA A 100 23.70 26.06 -1.05
C ALA A 100 23.39 27.06 0.09
N ARG A 101 24.18 27.03 1.17
CA ARG A 101 24.08 28.00 2.28
C ARG A 101 24.44 29.42 1.84
N SER A 102 25.54 29.58 1.09
CA SER A 102 25.98 30.89 0.58
C SER A 102 24.93 31.52 -0.34
N ASN A 103 24.37 30.74 -1.27
CA ASN A 103 23.31 31.20 -2.16
C ASN A 103 22.04 31.58 -1.37
N ALA A 104 21.65 30.80 -0.35
CA ALA A 104 20.50 31.13 0.48
C ALA A 104 20.67 32.46 1.24
N ALA A 105 21.88 32.74 1.74
CA ALA A 105 22.20 34.02 2.36
C ALA A 105 22.12 35.19 1.37
N ALA A 106 22.62 35.01 0.14
CA ALA A 106 22.51 36.00 -0.93
C ALA A 106 21.04 36.28 -1.31
N PHE A 107 20.21 35.23 -1.43
CA PHE A 107 18.77 35.38 -1.64
C PHE A 107 18.10 36.15 -0.51
N ALA A 108 18.40 35.81 0.75
CA ALA A 108 17.81 36.50 1.91
C ALA A 108 18.16 38.00 1.93
N ALA A 109 19.42 38.36 1.65
CA ALA A 109 19.85 39.75 1.54
C ALA A 109 19.13 40.49 0.39
N ALA A 110 19.01 39.85 -0.77
CA ALA A 110 18.33 40.44 -1.92
C ALA A 110 16.83 40.65 -1.66
N ILE A 111 16.15 39.66 -1.04
CA ILE A 111 14.73 39.76 -0.67
C ILE A 111 14.50 40.91 0.34
N ALA A 112 15.41 41.10 1.28
CA ALA A 112 15.34 42.22 2.22
C ALA A 112 15.49 43.59 1.52
N ALA A 113 16.27 43.64 0.43
CA ALA A 113 16.52 44.87 -0.33
C ALA A 113 15.41 45.24 -1.34
N VAL A 114 14.53 44.30 -1.71
CA VAL A 114 13.42 44.58 -2.65
C VAL A 114 12.49 45.65 -2.04
N PRO A 115 12.17 46.77 -2.71
CA PRO A 115 11.17 47.70 -2.18
C PRO A 115 9.77 47.06 -2.21
N PRO A 116 8.81 47.47 -1.36
CA PRO A 116 7.41 47.07 -1.51
C PRO A 116 6.90 47.37 -2.93
N GLY A 117 6.28 46.39 -3.59
CA GLY A 117 5.90 46.45 -5.00
C GLY A 117 7.07 46.28 -5.99
N GLY A 118 8.25 45.88 -5.51
CA GLY A 118 9.44 45.62 -6.30
C GLY A 118 9.56 44.15 -6.76
N THR A 119 10.56 43.89 -7.59
CA THR A 119 10.84 42.57 -8.17
C THR A 119 12.22 42.06 -7.72
N LEU A 120 12.27 40.86 -7.17
CA LEU A 120 13.48 40.05 -7.14
C LEU A 120 13.62 39.33 -8.48
N MET A 121 14.66 39.67 -9.24
CA MET A 121 14.94 39.10 -10.56
C MET A 121 16.01 38.02 -10.43
N LEU A 122 15.65 36.77 -10.68
CA LEU A 122 16.59 35.66 -10.78
C LEU A 122 17.03 35.51 -12.25
N PRO A 123 18.31 35.75 -12.58
CA PRO A 123 18.81 35.58 -13.94
C PRO A 123 18.87 34.10 -14.36
N ALA A 124 19.06 33.89 -15.66
CA ALA A 124 19.37 32.57 -16.22
C ALA A 124 20.58 31.94 -15.52
N GLY A 125 20.53 30.63 -15.28
CA GLY A 125 21.56 29.90 -14.53
C GLY A 125 20.96 28.86 -13.58
N ILE A 126 21.79 27.95 -13.09
CA ILE A 126 21.41 26.95 -12.08
C ILE A 126 21.90 27.40 -10.72
N TRP A 127 20.98 27.62 -9.79
CA TRP A 127 21.22 28.20 -8.48
C TRP A 127 20.87 27.18 -7.39
N VAL A 128 21.85 26.37 -6.99
CA VAL A 128 21.69 25.42 -5.88
C VAL A 128 21.61 26.21 -4.57
N THR A 129 20.50 26.09 -3.84
CA THR A 129 20.25 26.92 -2.66
C THR A 129 19.42 26.18 -1.61
N LEU A 130 19.74 26.40 -0.33
CA LEU A 130 18.82 26.05 0.75
C LEU A 130 17.51 26.86 0.64
N PRO A 131 16.42 26.42 1.29
CA PRO A 131 15.10 27.04 1.21
C PRO A 131 15.09 28.57 1.23
N VAL A 132 14.40 29.16 0.25
CA VAL A 132 14.22 30.62 0.09
C VAL A 132 12.84 31.03 0.62
N SER A 133 12.83 31.98 1.56
CA SER A 133 11.60 32.50 2.20
C SER A 133 11.18 33.84 1.59
N LEU A 134 10.02 33.87 0.94
CA LEU A 134 9.42 35.06 0.36
C LEU A 134 8.54 35.82 1.37
N ARG A 135 8.26 37.08 1.06
CA ARG A 135 7.48 37.99 1.93
C ARG A 135 6.38 38.74 1.17
N SER A 136 5.60 39.53 1.89
CA SER A 136 4.57 40.40 1.31
C SER A 136 5.13 41.45 0.35
N ASP A 137 4.25 41.94 -0.52
CA ASP A 137 4.48 43.11 -1.38
C ASP A 137 5.71 42.97 -2.28
N MET A 138 5.89 41.81 -2.92
CA MET A 138 7.00 41.60 -3.84
C MET A 138 6.62 40.68 -5.00
N THR A 139 7.42 40.75 -6.05
CA THR A 139 7.43 39.82 -7.17
C THR A 139 8.74 39.02 -7.15
N LEU A 140 8.68 37.70 -7.24
CA LEU A 140 9.81 36.87 -7.65
C LEU A 140 9.67 36.60 -9.15
N HIS A 141 10.63 37.06 -9.96
CA HIS A 141 10.70 36.80 -11.39
C HIS A 141 11.81 35.80 -11.71
N LEU A 142 11.44 34.61 -12.15
CA LEU A 142 12.32 33.54 -12.63
C LEU A 142 12.54 33.72 -14.14
N SER A 143 13.64 34.35 -14.54
CA SER A 143 13.93 34.59 -15.96
C SER A 143 13.96 33.29 -16.77
N GLU A 144 13.77 33.37 -18.08
CA GLU A 144 13.99 32.22 -18.95
C GLU A 144 15.40 31.65 -18.73
N GLY A 145 15.50 30.32 -18.57
CA GLY A 145 16.76 29.63 -18.25
C GLY A 145 17.18 29.67 -16.78
N ALA A 146 16.43 30.34 -15.89
CA ALA A 146 16.70 30.31 -14.45
C ALA A 146 16.20 28.99 -13.83
N VAL A 147 17.03 28.34 -13.02
CA VAL A 147 16.67 27.14 -12.23
C VAL A 147 17.03 27.38 -10.77
N LEU A 148 16.03 27.52 -9.91
CA LEU A 148 16.20 27.49 -8.46
C LEU A 148 16.17 26.02 -8.03
N GLN A 149 17.32 25.47 -7.68
CA GLN A 149 17.48 24.04 -7.40
C GLN A 149 17.75 23.80 -5.91
N ALA A 150 17.04 22.86 -5.31
CA ALA A 150 17.34 22.42 -3.96
C ALA A 150 18.59 21.52 -3.93
N PRO A 151 19.37 21.48 -2.84
CA PRO A 151 20.47 20.53 -2.73
C PRO A 151 19.95 19.10 -2.56
N SER A 152 20.75 18.11 -2.95
CA SER A 152 20.44 16.67 -2.75
C SER A 152 20.66 16.22 -1.30
N VAL A 153 21.37 17.03 -0.51
CA VAL A 153 21.73 16.76 0.89
C VAL A 153 20.84 17.54 1.86
N ARG A 154 20.63 16.98 3.06
CA ARG A 154 19.82 17.59 4.13
C ARG A 154 20.60 18.48 5.11
N GLU A 155 21.92 18.54 4.99
CA GLU A 155 22.76 19.25 5.95
C GLU A 155 22.41 20.75 6.00
N GLY A 156 21.98 21.22 7.16
CA GLY A 156 21.57 22.62 7.36
C GLY A 156 20.19 22.97 6.80
N TRP A 157 19.38 21.98 6.39
CA TRP A 157 18.04 22.22 5.88
C TRP A 157 17.08 22.72 6.98
N PRO A 158 16.44 23.89 6.83
CA PRO A 158 15.50 24.41 7.83
C PRO A 158 14.27 23.54 8.04
N ILE A 159 13.86 23.37 9.29
CA ILE A 159 12.65 22.61 9.67
C ILE A 159 11.54 23.60 10.04
N LEU A 160 10.38 23.46 9.39
CA LEU A 160 9.15 24.10 9.82
C LEU A 160 8.52 23.26 10.95
N PRO A 161 8.23 23.86 12.11
CA PRO A 161 7.54 23.14 13.18
C PRO A 161 6.10 22.83 12.76
N ALA A 162 5.47 21.85 13.43
CA ALA A 162 4.06 21.52 13.22
C ALA A 162 3.14 22.74 13.42
N ARG A 163 3.44 23.57 14.43
CA ARG A 163 2.65 24.74 14.79
C ARG A 163 3.54 25.94 15.09
N ASP A 164 2.98 27.14 14.92
CA ASP A 164 3.59 28.38 15.39
C ASP A 164 3.35 28.63 16.88
N ALA A 165 3.87 29.75 17.39
CA ALA A 165 3.72 30.17 18.78
C ALA A 165 2.27 30.49 19.19
N THR A 166 1.36 30.67 18.23
CA THR A 166 -0.08 30.90 18.46
C THR A 166 -0.90 29.61 18.36
N GLY A 167 -0.25 28.48 18.07
CA GLY A 167 -0.88 27.17 17.89
C GLY A 167 -1.42 26.94 16.47
N GLN A 168 -1.23 27.86 15.52
CA GLN A 168 -1.66 27.64 14.14
C GLN A 168 -0.76 26.64 13.44
N MET A 169 -1.35 25.78 12.61
CA MET A 169 -0.61 24.81 11.81
C MET A 169 0.34 25.49 10.81
N LEU A 170 1.62 25.12 10.87
CA LEU A 170 2.66 25.56 9.95
C LEU A 170 3.09 24.40 9.06
N GLY A 171 3.75 23.39 9.64
CA GLY A 171 4.01 22.12 8.97
C GLY A 171 2.74 21.25 8.94
N SER A 172 2.56 20.55 7.84
CA SER A 172 1.45 19.61 7.61
C SER A 172 2.01 18.29 7.11
N TRP A 173 1.33 17.19 7.39
CA TRP A 173 1.52 15.94 6.66
C TRP A 173 0.23 15.14 6.68
N GLU A 174 -0.24 14.71 5.51
CA GLU A 174 -1.54 14.03 5.33
C GLU A 174 -2.69 14.66 6.15
N GLY A 175 -2.77 15.99 6.16
CA GLY A 175 -3.87 16.72 6.77
C GLY A 175 -3.77 16.94 8.28
N VAL A 176 -2.66 16.58 8.92
CA VAL A 176 -2.43 16.85 10.36
C VAL A 176 -1.20 17.73 10.60
N PRO A 177 -1.15 18.51 11.69
CA PRO A 177 0.02 19.32 12.05
C PRO A 177 1.22 18.44 12.37
N GLU A 178 2.27 18.55 11.55
CA GLU A 178 3.49 17.73 11.67
C GLU A 178 4.72 18.55 11.25
N PRO A 179 5.89 18.40 11.90
CA PRO A 179 7.10 19.07 11.45
C PRO A 179 7.50 18.59 10.06
N CYS A 180 7.95 19.52 9.20
CA CYS A 180 8.44 19.18 7.86
C CYS A 180 9.66 20.01 7.50
N PHE A 181 10.54 19.48 6.65
CA PHE A 181 11.58 20.28 6.02
C PHE A 181 10.92 21.42 5.20
N ALA A 182 11.49 22.62 5.25
CA ALA A 182 10.98 23.76 4.50
C ALA A 182 11.07 23.49 2.98
N ALA A 183 10.09 23.96 2.20
CA ALA A 183 10.16 23.83 0.75
C ALA A 183 11.29 24.70 0.16
N PRO A 184 11.93 24.28 -0.96
CA PRO A 184 12.97 25.06 -1.65
C PRO A 184 12.56 26.51 -1.90
N LEU A 185 11.26 26.73 -2.15
CA LEU A 185 10.64 28.04 -2.13
C LEU A 185 9.41 28.02 -1.24
N HIS A 186 9.28 28.99 -0.33
CA HIS A 186 8.10 29.09 0.54
C HIS A 186 7.76 30.52 0.91
N ALA A 187 6.53 30.73 1.39
CA ALA A 187 6.09 31.98 1.99
C ALA A 187 5.14 31.66 3.16
N ILE A 188 5.24 32.43 4.25
CA ILE A 188 4.39 32.26 5.43
C ILE A 188 3.76 33.62 5.75
N GLY A 189 2.43 33.68 5.75
CA GLY A 189 1.66 34.89 6.06
C GLY A 189 1.81 36.03 5.05
N ALA A 190 2.37 35.77 3.86
CA ALA A 190 2.61 36.79 2.85
C ALA A 190 1.29 37.30 2.24
N THR A 191 1.24 38.59 1.92
CA THR A 191 0.10 39.23 1.25
C THR A 191 0.57 39.97 -0.01
N ARG A 192 -0.17 39.90 -1.12
CA ARG A 192 0.20 40.51 -2.42
C ARG A 192 1.57 40.01 -2.90
N LEU A 193 1.69 38.70 -3.04
CA LEU A 193 2.89 38.03 -3.53
C LEU A 193 2.69 37.56 -4.97
N ILE A 194 3.64 37.88 -5.85
CA ILE A 194 3.68 37.38 -7.23
C ILE A 194 4.90 36.48 -7.38
N ILE A 195 4.70 35.28 -7.95
CA ILE A 195 5.79 34.43 -8.45
C ILE A 195 5.54 34.22 -9.93
N GLU A 196 6.50 34.63 -10.75
CA GLU A 196 6.33 34.71 -12.19
C GLU A 196 7.60 34.30 -12.92
N GLY A 197 7.47 34.07 -14.23
CA GLY A 197 8.58 33.93 -15.16
C GLY A 197 8.51 32.65 -15.98
N ALA A 198 9.55 32.42 -16.78
CA ALA A 198 9.68 31.22 -17.61
C ALA A 198 10.68 30.20 -17.05
N GLY A 199 11.32 30.51 -15.92
CA GLY A 199 12.25 29.63 -15.22
C GLY A 199 11.59 28.47 -14.46
N VAL A 200 12.39 27.73 -13.69
CA VAL A 200 12.01 26.47 -13.05
C VAL A 200 12.42 26.45 -11.57
N ILE A 201 11.54 25.88 -10.74
CA ILE A 201 11.85 25.42 -9.38
C ILE A 201 12.08 23.91 -9.44
N ASP A 202 13.25 23.44 -9.02
CA ASP A 202 13.64 22.02 -9.02
C ASP A 202 13.87 21.53 -7.59
N GLY A 203 13.04 20.60 -7.13
CA GLY A 203 13.07 20.11 -5.75
C GLY A 203 14.18 19.08 -5.46
N ALA A 204 14.95 18.63 -6.46
CA ALA A 204 15.99 17.63 -6.33
C ALA A 204 15.57 16.32 -5.63
N GLY A 205 14.27 15.97 -5.68
CA GLY A 205 13.68 14.81 -5.00
C GLY A 205 14.38 13.49 -5.34
N ALA A 206 14.57 13.22 -6.64
CA ALA A 206 15.26 12.05 -7.16
C ALA A 206 16.77 12.01 -6.86
N LEU A 207 17.37 13.17 -6.60
CA LEU A 207 18.82 13.32 -6.50
C LEU A 207 19.32 13.11 -5.06
N GLY A 208 18.42 13.20 -4.08
CA GLY A 208 18.68 12.85 -2.68
C GLY A 208 18.08 11.50 -2.30
N ASP A 209 17.95 11.25 -0.99
CA ASP A 209 17.28 10.04 -0.48
C ASP A 209 15.77 10.27 -0.22
N TRP A 210 15.20 11.40 -0.65
CA TRP A 210 13.83 11.82 -0.33
C TRP A 210 12.78 10.78 -0.73
N TRP A 211 12.91 10.14 -1.88
CA TRP A 211 11.93 9.16 -2.36
C TRP A 211 12.07 7.76 -1.74
N THR A 212 13.10 7.52 -0.93
CA THR A 212 13.33 6.22 -0.26
C THR A 212 12.51 6.02 1.01
N TRP A 213 11.88 7.08 1.54
CA TRP A 213 11.08 7.06 2.77
C TRP A 213 9.77 7.84 2.61
N PRO A 214 8.90 7.47 1.66
CA PRO A 214 7.80 8.31 1.21
C PRO A 214 6.80 8.70 2.31
N LYS A 215 6.59 7.82 3.29
CA LYS A 215 5.73 8.03 4.47
C LYS A 215 6.50 8.10 5.80
N GLY A 216 7.83 8.14 5.75
CA GLY A 216 8.68 8.16 6.94
C GLY A 216 8.95 9.58 7.47
N THR A 217 9.90 9.67 8.38
CA THR A 217 10.56 10.91 8.79
C THR A 217 12.08 10.70 8.74
N ARG A 218 12.84 11.80 8.63
CA ARG A 218 14.29 11.77 8.91
C ARG A 218 14.63 12.89 9.87
N ASP A 219 15.28 12.53 10.97
CA ASP A 219 15.66 13.44 12.05
C ASP A 219 14.46 14.14 12.73
N GLY A 220 13.27 13.54 12.63
CA GLY A 220 12.00 14.08 13.15
C GLY A 220 11.02 14.59 12.08
N PRO A 221 11.41 15.46 11.13
CA PRO A 221 10.48 16.04 10.16
C PRO A 221 10.15 15.14 8.94
N ARG A 222 9.04 15.51 8.31
CA ARG A 222 8.52 15.01 7.02
C ARG A 222 9.21 15.67 5.83
N ARG A 223 9.08 15.05 4.65
CA ARG A 223 9.68 15.52 3.38
C ARG A 223 9.25 16.95 3.03
N PRO A 224 10.12 17.75 2.38
CA PRO A 224 9.76 19.06 1.91
C PRO A 224 8.84 18.99 0.69
N ARG A 225 8.11 20.07 0.47
CA ARG A 225 7.26 20.29 -0.71
C ARG A 225 8.10 20.97 -1.78
N GLY A 226 7.61 21.08 -3.02
CA GLY A 226 8.29 21.89 -4.05
C GLY A 226 8.13 23.40 -3.80
N LEU A 227 6.89 23.83 -3.58
CA LEU A 227 6.49 25.19 -3.20
C LEU A 227 5.44 25.11 -2.08
N HIS A 228 5.72 25.75 -0.93
CA HIS A 228 4.80 25.76 0.22
C HIS A 228 4.37 27.19 0.56
N LEU A 229 3.08 27.49 0.42
CA LEU A 229 2.50 28.78 0.75
C LEU A 229 1.59 28.61 1.97
N VAL A 230 1.96 29.18 3.11
CA VAL A 230 1.24 28.98 4.37
C VAL A 230 0.52 30.27 4.76
N ASN A 231 -0.80 30.22 4.91
CA ASN A 231 -1.67 31.31 5.31
C ASN A 231 -1.44 32.62 4.52
N CYS A 232 -1.15 32.50 3.21
CA CYS A 232 -0.89 33.64 2.33
C CYS A 232 -2.18 34.20 1.70
N ARG A 233 -2.17 35.49 1.35
CA ARG A 233 -3.32 36.19 0.75
C ARG A 233 -2.95 36.91 -0.54
N ASP A 234 -3.86 36.94 -1.50
CA ASP A 234 -3.66 37.62 -2.79
C ASP A 234 -2.36 37.18 -3.50
N VAL A 235 -2.27 35.88 -3.80
CA VAL A 235 -1.09 35.29 -4.45
C VAL A 235 -1.34 35.05 -5.94
N THR A 236 -0.40 35.43 -6.79
CA THR A 236 -0.44 35.14 -8.23
C THR A 236 0.80 34.35 -8.65
N LEU A 237 0.58 33.17 -9.23
CA LEU A 237 1.60 32.29 -9.79
C LEU A 237 1.41 32.26 -11.32
N ILE A 238 2.43 32.61 -12.11
CA ILE A 238 2.29 32.73 -13.58
C ILE A 238 3.51 32.20 -14.35
N GLY A 239 3.27 31.27 -15.28
CA GLY A 239 4.19 30.84 -16.35
C GLY A 239 5.33 29.87 -15.99
N PHE A 240 5.77 29.82 -14.75
CA PHE A 240 6.98 29.08 -14.37
C PHE A 240 6.74 27.56 -14.25
N GLY A 241 7.84 26.79 -14.27
CA GLY A 241 7.84 25.36 -14.05
C GLY A 241 8.16 24.96 -12.61
N VAL A 242 7.59 23.87 -12.13
CA VAL A 242 7.99 23.19 -10.89
C VAL A 242 8.19 21.72 -11.18
N ARG A 243 9.33 21.16 -10.80
CA ARG A 243 9.62 19.75 -11.05
C ARG A 243 10.37 19.06 -9.92
N ASN A 244 10.37 17.73 -9.97
CA ASN A 244 11.24 16.88 -9.16
C ASN A 244 11.13 17.20 -7.65
N ALA A 245 9.90 17.42 -7.17
CA ALA A 245 9.65 17.70 -5.76
C ALA A 245 9.96 16.48 -4.88
N ALA A 246 10.40 16.72 -3.65
CA ALA A 246 10.65 15.66 -2.68
C ALA A 246 9.35 14.99 -2.18
N SER A 247 8.20 15.66 -2.28
CA SER A 247 6.84 15.15 -2.01
C SER A 247 5.83 16.01 -2.80
N TRP A 248 4.72 16.46 -2.19
CA TRP A 248 3.73 17.33 -2.85
C TRP A 248 4.38 18.54 -3.50
N THR A 249 4.00 18.82 -4.75
CA THR A 249 4.74 19.76 -5.60
C THR A 249 4.39 21.21 -5.27
N VAL A 250 3.13 21.61 -5.42
CA VAL A 250 2.64 22.94 -5.01
C VAL A 250 1.58 22.78 -3.93
N HIS A 251 1.83 23.36 -2.76
CA HIS A 251 0.98 23.22 -1.58
C HIS A 251 0.64 24.58 -0.97
N PRO A 252 -0.46 25.22 -1.42
CA PRO A 252 -1.07 26.30 -0.67
C PRO A 252 -1.89 25.73 0.50
N GLN A 253 -1.56 26.18 1.70
CA GLN A 253 -2.15 25.77 2.95
C GLN A 253 -2.74 27.01 3.64
N GLY A 254 -4.06 27.07 3.84
CA GLY A 254 -4.70 28.22 4.49
C GLY A 254 -4.73 29.50 3.65
N CYS A 255 -4.46 29.42 2.35
CA CYS A 255 -4.42 30.58 1.48
C CYS A 255 -5.81 31.09 1.10
N ASP A 256 -5.93 32.40 0.90
CA ASP A 256 -7.16 33.08 0.49
C ASP A 256 -6.87 34.02 -0.70
N GLY A 257 -7.54 33.79 -1.83
CA GLY A 257 -7.30 34.52 -3.08
C GLY A 257 -5.99 34.12 -3.73
N LEU A 258 -5.98 32.97 -4.41
CA LEU A 258 -4.81 32.48 -5.15
C LEU A 258 -5.14 32.23 -6.63
N ARG A 259 -4.26 32.69 -7.53
CA ARG A 259 -4.35 32.38 -8.97
C ARG A 259 -3.09 31.65 -9.41
N ALA A 260 -3.24 30.52 -10.07
CA ALA A 260 -2.18 29.76 -10.72
C ALA A 260 -2.48 29.68 -12.22
N ILE A 261 -1.63 30.30 -13.04
CA ILE A 261 -1.90 30.50 -14.46
C ILE A 261 -0.73 30.03 -15.32
N GLY A 262 -0.97 29.09 -16.23
CA GLY A 262 0.04 28.70 -17.23
C GLY A 262 1.28 28.02 -16.65
N LEU A 263 1.18 27.37 -15.48
CA LEU A 263 2.29 26.65 -14.86
C LEU A 263 2.55 25.30 -15.56
N ARG A 264 3.78 24.80 -15.43
CA ARG A 264 4.14 23.41 -15.77
C ARG A 264 4.57 22.67 -14.51
N ILE A 265 3.85 21.60 -14.15
CA ILE A 265 4.10 20.85 -12.92
C ILE A 265 4.42 19.40 -13.28
N GLU A 266 5.67 18.99 -13.02
CA GLU A 266 6.25 17.77 -13.58
C GLU A 266 6.94 16.90 -12.52
N ALA A 267 6.57 15.62 -12.46
CA ALA A 267 7.27 14.61 -11.70
C ALA A 267 7.26 13.26 -12.47
N PRO A 268 8.27 12.40 -12.29
CA PRO A 268 8.26 11.05 -12.84
C PRO A 268 7.01 10.26 -12.39
N ALA A 269 6.50 9.38 -13.25
CA ALA A 269 5.28 8.62 -12.98
C ALA A 269 5.42 7.67 -11.77
N ASP A 270 6.64 7.25 -11.45
CA ASP A 270 6.99 6.39 -10.32
C ASP A 270 7.43 7.16 -9.06
N SER A 271 7.37 8.49 -9.09
CA SER A 271 7.78 9.32 -7.95
C SER A 271 6.70 9.33 -6.84
N PRO A 272 7.06 9.04 -5.57
CA PRO A 272 6.06 8.78 -4.54
C PRO A 272 5.54 10.06 -3.85
N ASN A 273 4.21 10.22 -3.81
CA ASN A 273 3.47 11.34 -3.21
C ASN A 273 3.86 12.71 -3.81
N THR A 274 4.03 12.77 -5.13
CA THR A 274 4.37 13.98 -5.87
C THR A 274 3.14 14.64 -6.48
N ASP A 275 2.06 14.74 -5.70
CA ASP A 275 0.82 15.41 -6.04
C ASP A 275 1.11 16.80 -6.66
N GLY A 276 0.42 17.17 -7.73
CA GLY A 276 0.73 18.38 -8.49
C GLY A 276 0.39 19.67 -7.75
N PHE A 277 -0.90 19.88 -7.44
CA PHE A 277 -1.39 21.07 -6.75
C PHE A 277 -2.35 20.71 -5.61
N ASN A 278 -2.07 21.19 -4.41
CA ASN A 278 -2.70 20.71 -3.18
C ASN A 278 -3.35 21.87 -2.40
N PRO A 279 -4.49 22.44 -2.82
CA PRO A 279 -5.14 23.46 -2.01
C PRO A 279 -5.68 22.82 -0.73
N GLU A 280 -5.09 23.19 0.41
CA GLU A 280 -5.43 22.68 1.74
C GLU A 280 -5.95 23.81 2.62
N MET A 281 -7.20 23.71 3.08
CA MET A 281 -7.88 24.76 3.87
C MET A 281 -7.89 26.14 3.19
N CYS A 282 -8.03 26.14 1.87
CA CYS A 282 -7.94 27.35 1.05
C CYS A 282 -9.30 27.94 0.69
N ARG A 283 -9.34 29.25 0.42
CA ARG A 283 -10.50 29.95 -0.14
C ARG A 283 -10.13 30.62 -1.45
N ASP A 284 -11.03 30.55 -2.43
CA ASP A 284 -10.94 31.24 -3.71
C ASP A 284 -9.61 31.00 -4.45
N VAL A 285 -9.45 29.77 -4.92
CA VAL A 285 -8.29 29.34 -5.71
C VAL A 285 -8.70 29.15 -7.17
N ASP A 286 -8.03 29.80 -8.10
CA ASP A 286 -8.24 29.67 -9.54
C ASP A 286 -6.99 29.06 -10.20
N ILE A 287 -7.16 27.91 -10.84
CA ILE A 287 -6.10 27.14 -11.52
C ILE A 287 -6.47 27.11 -13.00
N THR A 288 -5.75 27.85 -13.84
CA THR A 288 -6.12 28.04 -15.24
C THR A 288 -4.94 27.83 -16.19
N GLY A 289 -5.09 27.03 -17.24
CA GLY A 289 -4.01 26.83 -18.21
C GLY A 289 -2.81 26.03 -17.70
N VAL A 290 -2.95 25.31 -16.58
CA VAL A 290 -1.84 24.56 -15.98
C VAL A 290 -1.72 23.19 -16.62
N ARG A 291 -0.48 22.77 -16.89
CA ARG A 291 -0.16 21.42 -17.32
C ARG A 291 0.42 20.61 -16.16
N PHE A 292 -0.18 19.45 -15.91
CA PHE A 292 0.24 18.49 -14.89
C PHE A 292 0.70 17.20 -15.53
N SER A 293 1.80 16.67 -15.01
CA SER A 293 2.37 15.40 -15.42
C SER A 293 3.15 14.85 -14.23
N VAL A 294 2.51 14.04 -13.38
CA VAL A 294 3.01 13.75 -12.02
C VAL A 294 2.95 12.25 -11.68
N GLY A 295 3.55 11.86 -10.55
CA GLY A 295 3.53 10.47 -10.05
C GLY A 295 2.40 10.16 -9.08
N ASP A 296 1.52 11.13 -8.77
CA ASP A 296 0.36 10.95 -7.89
C ASP A 296 -0.83 11.79 -8.40
N ASP A 297 -1.72 12.27 -7.54
CA ASP A 297 -2.87 13.12 -7.91
C ASP A 297 -2.43 14.44 -8.62
N CYS A 298 -3.00 14.79 -9.78
CA CYS A 298 -2.68 16.06 -10.47
C CYS A 298 -3.10 17.27 -9.63
N ILE A 299 -4.35 17.25 -9.13
CA ILE A 299 -4.88 18.22 -8.18
C ILE A 299 -5.51 17.46 -7.02
N ALA A 300 -5.07 17.73 -5.79
CA ALA A 300 -5.57 17.11 -4.58
C ALA A 300 -6.12 18.18 -3.62
N VAL A 301 -7.44 18.36 -3.62
CA VAL A 301 -8.15 19.30 -2.74
C VAL A 301 -8.31 18.68 -1.36
N LYS A 302 -7.80 19.39 -0.34
CA LYS A 302 -7.73 18.92 1.05
C LYS A 302 -8.31 19.98 2.00
N ALA A 303 -8.75 19.58 3.18
CA ALA A 303 -9.30 20.43 4.24
C ALA A 303 -8.86 19.93 5.64
N GLY A 304 -7.67 19.31 5.71
CA GLY A 304 -7.17 18.64 6.90
C GLY A 304 -7.87 17.32 7.21
N LYS A 305 -7.30 16.59 8.16
CA LYS A 305 -7.72 15.25 8.61
C LYS A 305 -7.87 15.25 10.12
N ARG A 306 -8.92 14.62 10.63
CA ARG A 306 -9.08 14.37 12.08
C ARG A 306 -7.91 13.49 12.57
N GLY A 307 -7.28 13.90 13.66
CA GLY A 307 -6.15 13.17 14.25
C GLY A 307 -6.58 11.80 14.84
N PRO A 308 -5.62 10.89 15.11
CA PRO A 308 -5.91 9.55 15.63
C PRO A 308 -6.67 9.54 16.97
N ALA A 309 -6.48 10.56 17.81
CA ALA A 309 -7.23 10.72 19.08
C ALA A 309 -8.46 11.62 18.93
N GLY A 310 -8.84 11.97 17.69
CA GLY A 310 -10.00 12.78 17.37
C GLY A 310 -9.73 14.28 17.23
N GLU A 311 -8.45 14.71 17.28
CA GLU A 311 -8.04 16.11 17.20
C GLU A 311 -8.56 16.79 15.94
N ALA A 312 -9.06 18.01 16.10
CA ALA A 312 -9.78 18.73 15.05
C ALA A 312 -9.61 20.25 15.12
N ASP A 313 -8.74 20.76 15.99
CA ASP A 313 -8.56 22.20 16.22
C ASP A 313 -7.90 22.93 15.04
N HIS A 314 -7.15 22.20 14.20
CA HIS A 314 -6.53 22.73 12.99
C HIS A 314 -7.47 22.73 11.78
N LEU A 315 -8.60 22.03 11.83
CA LEU A 315 -9.47 21.83 10.67
C LEU A 315 -10.17 23.13 10.25
N ARG A 316 -10.17 23.39 8.95
CA ARG A 316 -10.90 24.49 8.31
C ARG A 316 -11.38 24.02 6.94
N GLU A 317 -12.46 24.61 6.46
CA GLU A 317 -12.97 24.25 5.12
C GLU A 317 -12.01 24.70 4.00
N THR A 318 -12.05 23.96 2.90
CA THR A 318 -11.58 24.44 1.59
C THR A 318 -12.78 24.76 0.74
N ARG A 319 -12.83 25.98 0.19
CA ARG A 319 -13.99 26.47 -0.55
C ARG A 319 -13.65 27.29 -1.78
N GLY A 320 -14.38 27.10 -2.87
CA GLY A 320 -14.29 27.96 -4.05
C GLY A 320 -13.05 27.67 -4.87
N ILE A 321 -12.87 26.41 -5.28
CA ILE A 321 -11.75 25.99 -6.14
C ILE A 321 -12.24 25.93 -7.58
N ARG A 322 -11.61 26.68 -8.48
CA ARG A 322 -11.98 26.74 -9.91
C ARG A 322 -10.80 26.25 -10.75
N VAL A 323 -11.01 25.21 -11.54
CA VAL A 323 -10.02 24.61 -12.44
C VAL A 323 -10.50 24.75 -13.87
N ARG A 324 -9.73 25.41 -14.74
CA ARG A 324 -10.16 25.72 -16.11
C ARG A 324 -9.05 25.52 -17.13
N HIS A 325 -9.37 25.01 -18.31
CA HIS A 325 -8.41 24.91 -19.42
C HIS A 325 -7.07 24.25 -19.00
N CYS A 326 -7.11 23.25 -18.13
CA CYS A 326 -5.91 22.56 -17.65
C CYS A 326 -5.75 21.20 -18.35
N LEU A 327 -4.51 20.75 -18.47
CA LEU A 327 -4.15 19.41 -18.97
C LEU A 327 -3.59 18.58 -17.83
N MET A 328 -4.21 17.43 -17.56
CA MET A 328 -3.79 16.49 -16.52
C MET A 328 -3.32 15.19 -17.15
N GLU A 329 -2.06 14.82 -16.93
CA GLU A 329 -1.45 13.64 -17.54
C GLU A 329 -0.88 12.69 -16.47
N ARG A 330 -1.07 11.38 -16.66
CA ARG A 330 -0.39 10.29 -15.92
C ARG A 330 -0.58 10.21 -14.40
N GLY A 331 -1.38 11.09 -13.79
CA GLY A 331 -1.62 11.08 -12.35
C GLY A 331 -2.67 10.05 -11.87
N HIS A 332 -2.64 9.71 -10.58
CA HIS A 332 -3.63 8.85 -9.91
C HIS A 332 -5.06 9.43 -9.91
N GLY A 333 -5.19 10.71 -10.24
CA GLY A 333 -6.46 11.37 -10.53
C GLY A 333 -6.28 12.76 -11.13
N GLY A 334 -7.16 13.15 -12.04
CA GLY A 334 -7.17 14.51 -12.62
C GLY A 334 -7.55 15.56 -11.58
N LEU A 335 -8.74 15.41 -10.99
CA LEU A 335 -9.18 16.19 -9.83
C LEU A 335 -9.60 15.25 -8.70
N VAL A 336 -8.90 15.35 -7.57
CA VAL A 336 -9.11 14.50 -6.41
C VAL A 336 -9.49 15.33 -5.19
N ILE A 337 -10.47 14.86 -4.44
CA ILE A 337 -10.96 15.47 -3.22
C ILE A 337 -10.83 14.46 -2.09
N GLY A 338 -10.09 14.82 -1.03
CA GLY A 338 -9.80 13.95 0.11
C GLY A 338 -8.45 13.21 0.00
N SER A 339 -8.14 12.25 0.88
CA SER A 339 -9.00 11.75 1.96
C SER A 339 -9.07 12.70 3.15
N GLU A 340 -8.17 13.68 3.16
CA GLU A 340 -8.01 14.72 4.16
C GLU A 340 -9.09 15.79 3.95
N MET A 341 -10.35 15.44 4.21
CA MET A 341 -11.53 16.30 3.97
C MET A 341 -12.28 16.68 5.25
N SER A 342 -11.72 16.39 6.43
CA SER A 342 -12.42 16.51 7.72
C SER A 342 -12.90 17.93 8.05
N GLY A 343 -12.24 18.97 7.53
CA GLY A 343 -12.67 20.36 7.65
C GLY A 343 -13.80 20.79 6.71
N GLY A 344 -14.18 19.94 5.74
CA GLY A 344 -15.17 20.24 4.70
C GLY A 344 -14.54 20.75 3.40
N VAL A 345 -15.04 20.27 2.25
CA VAL A 345 -14.63 20.73 0.91
C VAL A 345 -15.87 21.13 0.14
N HIS A 346 -15.95 22.41 -0.26
CA HIS A 346 -17.15 23.00 -0.82
C HIS A 346 -16.87 23.76 -2.11
N ASP A 347 -17.82 23.74 -3.05
CA ASP A 347 -17.79 24.59 -4.25
C ASP A 347 -16.50 24.43 -5.08
N VAL A 348 -16.30 23.22 -5.61
CA VAL A 348 -15.16 22.87 -6.47
C VAL A 348 -15.67 22.63 -7.88
N SER A 349 -15.15 23.37 -8.85
CA SER A 349 -15.52 23.23 -10.26
C SER A 349 -14.29 22.93 -11.13
N ILE A 350 -14.41 21.96 -12.03
CA ILE A 350 -13.48 21.71 -13.13
C ILE A 350 -14.20 21.86 -14.47
N GLU A 351 -13.71 22.77 -15.30
CA GLU A 351 -14.35 23.10 -16.57
C GLU A 351 -13.36 23.19 -17.72
N ASP A 352 -13.78 22.78 -18.92
CA ASP A 352 -13.00 22.91 -20.14
C ASP A 352 -11.58 22.32 -20.04
N CYS A 353 -11.45 21.19 -19.35
CA CYS A 353 -10.16 20.54 -19.11
C CYS A 353 -9.99 19.27 -19.94
N GLN A 354 -8.74 18.81 -20.04
CA GLN A 354 -8.37 17.55 -20.68
C GLN A 354 -7.58 16.68 -19.71
N MET A 355 -7.89 15.38 -19.70
CA MET A 355 -7.21 14.38 -18.88
C MET A 355 -6.71 13.25 -19.78
N ARG A 356 -5.43 12.88 -19.69
CA ARG A 356 -4.79 11.87 -20.54
C ARG A 356 -4.08 10.83 -19.70
N GLY A 357 -4.55 9.58 -19.77
CA GLY A 357 -3.92 8.44 -19.11
C GLY A 357 -3.90 8.57 -17.58
N THR A 358 -4.88 9.23 -16.98
CA THR A 358 -5.02 9.27 -15.52
C THR A 358 -5.76 8.03 -15.02
N ASP A 359 -5.47 7.58 -13.79
CA ASP A 359 -6.22 6.45 -13.21
C ASP A 359 -7.68 6.85 -12.97
N ARG A 360 -7.90 8.08 -12.51
CA ARG A 360 -9.22 8.66 -12.24
C ARG A 360 -9.41 10.00 -12.93
N GLY A 361 -10.65 10.29 -13.32
CA GLY A 361 -11.03 11.62 -13.78
C GLY A 361 -11.36 12.52 -12.59
N LEU A 362 -12.59 12.39 -12.09
CA LEU A 362 -13.04 12.97 -10.82
C LEU A 362 -13.03 11.90 -9.72
N ARG A 363 -12.31 12.15 -8.62
CA ARG A 363 -12.19 11.20 -7.50
C ARG A 363 -12.51 11.85 -6.16
N LEU A 364 -13.51 11.33 -5.46
CA LEU A 364 -13.84 11.72 -4.08
C LEU A 364 -13.54 10.53 -3.16
N LYS A 365 -12.70 10.75 -2.13
CA LYS A 365 -12.29 9.72 -1.16
C LYS A 365 -12.56 10.19 0.26
N THR A 366 -13.32 9.40 1.02
CA THR A 366 -13.56 9.59 2.46
C THR A 366 -13.84 8.25 3.15
N ARG A 367 -13.93 8.26 4.48
CA ARG A 367 -14.25 7.08 5.29
C ARG A 367 -14.88 7.44 6.63
N ARG A 368 -15.50 6.47 7.29
CA ARG A 368 -15.90 6.64 8.71
C ARG A 368 -14.70 7.09 9.55
N GLY A 369 -14.96 7.98 10.50
CA GLY A 369 -13.93 8.65 11.30
C GLY A 369 -13.48 9.99 10.73
N ARG A 370 -13.65 10.26 9.43
CA ARG A 370 -13.26 11.55 8.82
C ARG A 370 -14.18 12.69 9.21
N GLY A 371 -15.50 12.46 9.30
CA GLY A 371 -16.47 13.55 9.44
C GLY A 371 -16.45 14.48 8.23
N GLY A 372 -16.89 15.73 8.42
CA GLY A 372 -16.89 16.76 7.37
C GLY A 372 -17.88 16.46 6.23
N ALA A 373 -17.92 17.35 5.24
CA ALA A 373 -18.76 17.19 4.08
C ALA A 373 -18.03 17.60 2.79
N ILE A 374 -18.29 16.88 1.69
CA ILE A 374 -17.92 17.27 0.33
C ILE A 374 -19.19 17.71 -0.38
N THR A 375 -19.30 18.99 -0.76
CA THR A 375 -20.51 19.50 -1.41
C THR A 375 -20.25 20.46 -2.57
N GLY A 376 -21.18 20.50 -3.53
CA GLY A 376 -21.14 21.47 -4.62
C GLY A 376 -19.98 21.21 -5.58
N ILE A 377 -19.83 19.96 -6.04
CA ILE A 377 -18.77 19.55 -6.94
C ILE A 377 -19.30 19.55 -8.38
N THR A 378 -18.63 20.24 -9.29
CA THR A 378 -19.02 20.33 -10.70
C THR A 378 -17.87 19.93 -11.61
N MET A 379 -18.15 19.03 -12.55
CA MET A 379 -17.26 18.71 -13.67
C MET A 379 -18.03 18.95 -14.97
N ARG A 380 -17.51 19.85 -15.81
CA ARG A 380 -18.24 20.27 -17.02
C ARG A 380 -17.36 20.43 -18.24
N ARG A 381 -17.80 19.97 -19.41
CA ARG A 381 -17.04 20.10 -20.67
C ARG A 381 -15.63 19.55 -20.53
N VAL A 382 -15.48 18.31 -20.06
CA VAL A 382 -14.17 17.66 -19.87
C VAL A 382 -13.99 16.52 -20.88
N LEU A 383 -12.81 16.46 -21.48
CA LEU A 383 -12.39 15.32 -22.31
C LEU A 383 -11.43 14.44 -21.49
N MET A 384 -11.76 13.16 -21.35
CA MET A 384 -10.93 12.15 -20.71
C MET A 384 -10.49 11.10 -21.73
N GLU A 385 -9.19 10.94 -21.90
CA GLU A 385 -8.59 9.99 -22.83
C GLU A 385 -7.82 8.93 -22.04
N ARG A 386 -8.17 7.66 -22.26
CA ARG A 386 -7.59 6.48 -21.61
C ARG A 386 -7.62 6.59 -20.08
N VAL A 387 -8.75 7.05 -19.54
CA VAL A 387 -8.98 7.07 -18.10
C VAL A 387 -9.43 5.69 -17.64
N GLN A 388 -8.88 5.19 -16.53
CA GLN A 388 -9.28 3.87 -16.06
C GLN A 388 -10.70 3.90 -15.47
N THR A 389 -10.96 4.77 -14.49
CA THR A 389 -12.31 5.01 -13.96
C THR A 389 -12.63 6.50 -14.03
N ALA A 390 -13.62 6.89 -14.84
CA ALA A 390 -13.83 8.31 -15.14
C ALA A 390 -14.31 9.11 -13.92
N ILE A 391 -15.31 8.60 -13.20
CA ILE A 391 -15.86 9.25 -12.00
C ILE A 391 -15.90 8.25 -10.85
N SER A 392 -15.41 8.62 -9.68
CA SER A 392 -15.49 7.78 -8.49
C SER A 392 -15.77 8.59 -7.22
N ALA A 393 -16.66 8.09 -6.38
CA ALA A 393 -16.89 8.60 -5.03
C ALA A 393 -16.97 7.41 -4.07
N ASN A 394 -16.09 7.39 -3.08
CA ASN A 394 -15.92 6.26 -2.17
C ASN A 394 -15.89 6.72 -0.71
N ALA A 395 -16.84 6.23 0.09
CA ALA A 395 -16.95 6.48 1.53
C ALA A 395 -16.44 5.33 2.42
N HIS A 396 -15.79 4.32 1.83
CA HIS A 396 -15.10 3.20 2.50
C HIS A 396 -13.59 3.17 2.19
N TYR A 397 -12.98 4.34 1.95
CA TYR A 397 -11.59 4.41 1.51
C TYR A 397 -10.61 3.79 2.51
N HIS A 398 -9.87 2.74 2.12
CA HIS A 398 -8.89 2.11 3.01
C HIS A 398 -7.56 2.90 3.02
N CYS A 399 -7.35 3.71 4.06
CA CYS A 399 -6.12 4.47 4.29
C CYS A 399 -5.84 4.57 5.78
N ASP A 400 -4.63 5.00 6.14
CA ASP A 400 -4.10 4.91 7.52
C ASP A 400 -4.02 3.43 8.00
N ALA A 401 -3.51 3.20 9.21
CA ALA A 401 -3.29 1.85 9.74
C ALA A 401 -4.59 1.07 10.00
N ASP A 402 -5.69 1.78 10.25
CA ASP A 402 -7.03 1.26 10.53
C ASP A 402 -7.91 1.20 9.27
N GLY A 403 -7.37 1.48 8.08
CA GLY A 403 -8.14 1.57 6.84
C GLY A 403 -8.88 0.28 6.47
N HIS A 404 -8.35 -0.87 6.88
CA HIS A 404 -8.93 -2.20 6.68
C HIS A 404 -9.72 -2.71 7.90
N ASP A 405 -9.83 -1.91 8.97
CA ASP A 405 -10.59 -2.32 10.14
C ASP A 405 -12.06 -2.56 9.78
N ALA A 406 -12.66 -3.58 10.41
CA ALA A 406 -14.03 -4.00 10.14
C ALA A 406 -15.05 -2.84 10.28
N TRP A 407 -14.84 -1.89 11.20
CA TRP A 407 -15.76 -0.77 11.36
C TRP A 407 -15.70 0.23 10.18
N VAL A 408 -14.53 0.40 9.55
CA VAL A 408 -14.36 1.24 8.35
C VAL A 408 -14.97 0.56 7.12
N GLN A 409 -14.74 -0.76 7.00
CA GLN A 409 -15.12 -1.54 5.83
C GLN A 409 -16.53 -2.16 5.92
N SER A 410 -17.20 -2.13 7.08
CA SER A 410 -18.52 -2.74 7.24
C SER A 410 -19.57 -2.10 6.31
N ARG A 411 -20.33 -2.94 5.60
CA ARG A 411 -21.51 -2.53 4.82
C ARG A 411 -22.81 -2.51 5.65
N ALA A 412 -22.71 -2.76 6.96
CA ALA A 412 -23.81 -2.53 7.88
C ALA A 412 -23.94 -1.03 8.24
N PRO A 413 -25.17 -0.53 8.48
CA PRO A 413 -25.40 0.82 8.96
C PRO A 413 -24.78 1.03 10.35
N ALA A 414 -24.09 2.16 10.52
CA ALA A 414 -23.56 2.61 11.81
C ALA A 414 -24.33 3.84 12.34
N ALA A 415 -24.06 4.21 13.59
CA ALA A 415 -24.61 5.44 14.16
C ALA A 415 -23.98 6.68 13.50
N ILE A 416 -24.82 7.66 13.15
CA ILE A 416 -24.36 8.94 12.59
C ILE A 416 -23.81 9.82 13.72
N GLY A 417 -22.60 10.34 13.54
CA GLY A 417 -21.96 11.25 14.49
C GLY A 417 -20.91 12.16 13.84
N ALA A 418 -20.09 12.83 14.65
CA ALA A 418 -19.09 13.79 14.17
C ALA A 418 -17.97 13.20 13.28
N GLY A 419 -17.84 11.86 13.27
CA GLY A 419 -16.94 11.11 12.40
C GLY A 419 -17.60 10.59 11.12
N THR A 420 -18.90 10.77 10.93
CA THR A 420 -19.62 10.33 9.73
C THR A 420 -19.48 11.38 8.63
N PRO A 421 -18.82 11.07 7.50
CA PRO A 421 -18.70 12.00 6.39
C PRO A 421 -20.00 12.11 5.59
N ALA A 422 -20.18 13.23 4.90
CA ALA A 422 -21.26 13.42 3.93
C ALA A 422 -20.70 13.76 2.53
N ILE A 423 -21.32 13.23 1.49
CA ILE A 423 -21.09 13.61 0.09
C ILE A 423 -22.44 13.99 -0.52
N ASP A 424 -22.58 15.24 -0.91
CA ASP A 424 -23.86 15.79 -1.38
C ASP A 424 -23.65 16.83 -2.49
N GLY A 425 -24.19 16.56 -3.68
CA GLY A 425 -24.16 17.51 -4.80
C GLY A 425 -22.92 17.32 -5.67
N ILE A 426 -23.00 16.36 -6.59
CA ILE A 426 -22.01 16.13 -7.64
C ILE A 426 -22.72 16.34 -8.98
N THR A 427 -22.27 17.30 -9.78
CA THR A 427 -22.79 17.55 -11.13
C THR A 427 -21.73 17.21 -12.16
N VAL A 428 -22.07 16.34 -13.11
CA VAL A 428 -21.23 15.98 -14.25
C VAL A 428 -22.01 16.28 -15.52
N GLU A 429 -21.49 17.19 -16.36
CA GLU A 429 -22.18 17.67 -17.56
C GLU A 429 -21.23 17.78 -18.76
N ASP A 430 -21.67 17.39 -19.95
CA ASP A 430 -20.89 17.51 -21.19
C ASP A 430 -19.50 16.84 -21.12
N VAL A 431 -19.43 15.62 -20.59
CA VAL A 431 -18.16 14.89 -20.44
C VAL A 431 -18.03 13.84 -21.54
N THR A 432 -16.86 13.79 -22.17
CA THR A 432 -16.52 12.79 -23.18
C THR A 432 -15.39 11.89 -22.68
N ILE A 433 -15.57 10.58 -22.80
CA ILE A 433 -14.61 9.54 -22.43
C ILE A 433 -14.19 8.76 -23.67
N ASP A 434 -12.89 8.67 -23.88
CA ASP A 434 -12.24 7.95 -24.98
C ASP A 434 -11.37 6.84 -24.42
N GLY A 435 -11.72 5.57 -24.64
CA GLY A 435 -10.94 4.45 -24.14
C GLY A 435 -11.15 4.24 -22.66
N LEU A 436 -12.40 4.02 -22.26
CA LEU A 436 -12.73 3.65 -20.88
C LEU A 436 -12.18 2.25 -20.57
N SER A 437 -11.48 2.06 -19.45
CA SER A 437 -10.95 0.75 -19.04
C SER A 437 -11.83 0.01 -18.01
N HIS A 438 -12.17 0.63 -16.87
CA HIS A 438 -12.85 -0.06 -15.75
C HIS A 438 -14.33 0.31 -15.62
N ALA A 439 -14.64 1.58 -15.33
CA ALA A 439 -16.00 2.04 -15.08
C ALA A 439 -16.22 3.53 -15.41
N ALA A 440 -17.34 3.88 -16.03
CA ALA A 440 -17.68 5.29 -16.30
C ALA A 440 -18.03 6.05 -15.01
N GLY A 441 -18.64 5.37 -14.05
CA GLY A 441 -18.91 5.89 -12.71
C GLY A 441 -18.92 4.78 -11.67
N CYS A 442 -18.29 5.00 -10.52
CA CYS A 442 -18.39 4.10 -9.37
C CYS A 442 -18.67 4.90 -8.09
N PHE A 443 -19.88 4.74 -7.54
CA PHE A 443 -20.34 5.46 -6.35
C PHE A 443 -20.62 4.48 -5.22
N LEU A 444 -19.82 4.55 -4.15
CA LEU A 444 -19.94 3.71 -2.97
C LEU A 444 -20.11 4.59 -1.73
N GLY A 445 -21.36 4.76 -1.31
CA GLY A 445 -21.74 5.52 -0.11
C GLY A 445 -21.81 4.67 1.16
N LEU A 446 -21.97 5.33 2.30
CA LEU A 446 -22.24 4.62 3.55
C LEU A 446 -23.74 4.27 3.63
N PRO A 447 -24.12 3.11 4.19
CA PRO A 447 -25.53 2.75 4.40
C PRO A 447 -26.27 3.76 5.28
N GLU A 448 -25.62 4.32 6.31
CA GLU A 448 -26.20 5.37 7.17
C GLU A 448 -26.10 6.79 6.60
N ALA A 449 -25.23 7.01 5.61
CA ALA A 449 -25.02 8.30 4.95
C ALA A 449 -24.79 8.12 3.44
N PRO A 450 -25.86 7.80 2.68
CA PRO A 450 -25.77 7.63 1.24
C PRO A 450 -25.23 8.88 0.55
N ILE A 451 -24.57 8.71 -0.59
CA ILE A 451 -24.18 9.82 -1.48
C ILE A 451 -25.46 10.40 -2.09
N ARG A 452 -25.66 11.71 -1.99
CA ARG A 452 -26.88 12.38 -2.46
C ARG A 452 -26.64 13.36 -3.59
N ASN A 453 -27.70 13.62 -4.34
CA ASN A 453 -27.75 14.65 -5.38
C ASN A 453 -26.64 14.52 -6.43
N VAL A 454 -26.41 13.31 -6.94
CA VAL A 454 -25.52 13.09 -8.08
C VAL A 454 -26.33 13.31 -9.37
N VAL A 455 -25.93 14.29 -10.17
CA VAL A 455 -26.57 14.63 -11.44
C VAL A 455 -25.57 14.40 -12.57
N ILE A 456 -25.95 13.57 -13.54
CA ILE A 456 -25.14 13.24 -14.71
C ILE A 456 -25.93 13.58 -15.96
N ARG A 457 -25.37 14.45 -16.80
CA ARG A 457 -25.97 14.92 -18.05
C ARG A 457 -24.97 14.85 -19.19
N ASN A 458 -25.43 14.44 -20.36
CA ASN A 458 -24.64 14.44 -21.59
C ASN A 458 -23.25 13.77 -21.44
N LEU A 459 -23.22 12.59 -20.81
CA LEU A 459 -22.02 11.77 -20.70
C LEU A 459 -21.87 10.90 -21.95
N HIS A 460 -20.75 11.04 -22.65
CA HIS A 460 -20.48 10.30 -23.88
C HIS A 460 -19.26 9.39 -23.71
N ILE A 461 -19.44 8.10 -23.97
CA ILE A 461 -18.34 7.13 -24.06
C ILE A 461 -18.17 6.79 -25.54
N ARG A 462 -17.07 7.26 -26.15
CA ARG A 462 -16.85 7.09 -27.60
C ARG A 462 -16.34 5.70 -27.97
N TRP A 463 -15.45 5.14 -27.15
CA TRP A 463 -14.93 3.79 -27.33
C TRP A 463 -14.40 3.23 -26.00
N LEU A 464 -14.30 1.90 -25.94
CA LEU A 464 -13.83 1.13 -24.78
C LEU A 464 -12.41 0.63 -25.06
N ASP A 465 -11.56 0.61 -24.04
CA ASP A 465 -10.17 0.18 -24.20
C ASP A 465 -10.07 -1.35 -24.41
N PRO A 466 -9.71 -1.84 -25.61
CA PRO A 466 -9.69 -3.28 -25.87
C PRO A 466 -8.71 -4.04 -24.96
N GLU A 467 -7.64 -3.39 -24.52
CA GLU A 467 -6.58 -3.99 -23.70
C GLU A 467 -6.87 -3.94 -22.19
N ALA A 468 -8.02 -3.36 -21.78
CA ALA A 468 -8.34 -3.24 -20.36
C ALA A 468 -8.57 -4.62 -19.71
N HIS A 469 -8.10 -4.77 -18.47
CA HIS A 469 -8.36 -5.94 -17.63
C HIS A 469 -9.29 -5.58 -16.47
N PRO A 470 -10.13 -6.53 -16.00
CA PRO A 470 -11.00 -6.27 -14.84
C PRO A 470 -10.19 -5.93 -13.59
N THR A 471 -10.44 -4.76 -13.01
CA THR A 471 -9.76 -4.28 -11.80
C THR A 471 -10.74 -3.53 -10.90
N PRO A 472 -10.60 -3.54 -9.56
CA PRO A 472 -11.45 -2.75 -8.69
C PRO A 472 -11.43 -1.24 -9.03
N PRO A 473 -12.59 -0.61 -9.30
CA PRO A 473 -12.68 0.80 -9.69
C PRO A 473 -12.57 1.76 -8.51
N VAL A 474 -12.48 1.30 -7.25
CA VAL A 474 -12.28 2.12 -6.05
C VAL A 474 -11.44 1.36 -5.03
N MET A 475 -10.77 2.10 -4.14
CA MET A 475 -9.95 1.53 -3.06
C MET A 475 -10.79 1.34 -1.79
N ALA A 476 -11.43 0.19 -1.68
CA ALA A 476 -12.18 -0.30 -0.53
C ALA A 476 -12.10 -1.83 -0.57
N ASP A 477 -12.38 -2.49 0.55
CA ASP A 477 -12.36 -3.95 0.58
C ASP A 477 -13.63 -4.51 -0.09
N CYS A 478 -13.57 -5.78 -0.53
CA CYS A 478 -14.66 -6.49 -1.24
C CYS A 478 -15.32 -5.70 -2.39
N ILE A 479 -14.48 -5.13 -3.25
CA ILE A 479 -14.93 -4.44 -4.47
C ILE A 479 -14.79 -5.38 -5.66
N ARG A 480 -15.86 -5.50 -6.43
CA ARG A 480 -15.87 -6.34 -7.62
C ARG A 480 -14.90 -5.78 -8.68
N PRO A 481 -14.06 -6.61 -9.30
CA PRO A 481 -13.29 -6.20 -10.47
C PRO A 481 -14.21 -5.79 -11.62
N MET A 482 -13.91 -4.67 -12.28
CA MET A 482 -14.75 -4.11 -13.35
C MET A 482 -13.95 -3.87 -14.61
N ARG A 483 -14.58 -4.14 -15.74
CA ARG A 483 -14.07 -3.85 -17.08
C ARG A 483 -15.21 -3.28 -17.90
N HIS A 484 -15.03 -2.06 -18.39
CA HIS A 484 -16.01 -1.35 -19.22
C HIS A 484 -17.42 -1.22 -18.62
N GLU A 485 -17.52 -1.23 -17.29
CA GLU A 485 -18.80 -0.97 -16.64
C GLU A 485 -19.23 0.47 -16.90
N MET A 486 -20.54 0.69 -16.93
CA MET A 486 -21.07 2.05 -17.08
C MET A 486 -21.03 2.75 -15.71
N ILE A 487 -22.18 3.19 -15.20
CA ILE A 487 -22.29 3.78 -13.87
C ILE A 487 -22.85 2.74 -12.91
N VAL A 488 -22.05 2.34 -11.93
CA VAL A 488 -22.45 1.45 -10.83
C VAL A 488 -22.52 2.23 -9.53
N ALA A 489 -23.48 1.87 -8.68
CA ALA A 489 -23.78 2.62 -7.48
C ALA A 489 -24.29 1.72 -6.35
N GLU A 490 -23.84 2.00 -5.14
CA GLU A 490 -24.33 1.40 -3.90
C GLU A 490 -24.42 2.48 -2.83
N HIS A 491 -25.58 2.58 -2.18
CA HIS A 491 -25.90 3.69 -1.27
C HIS A 491 -25.63 5.08 -1.89
N ALA A 492 -26.09 5.28 -3.13
CA ALA A 492 -25.98 6.56 -3.83
C ALA A 492 -27.25 6.87 -4.63
N GLU A 493 -27.66 8.14 -4.62
CA GLU A 493 -28.78 8.68 -5.38
C GLU A 493 -28.26 9.35 -6.65
N ILE A 494 -28.52 8.73 -7.81
CA ILE A 494 -28.03 9.21 -9.10
C ILE A 494 -29.21 9.53 -10.02
N ASP A 495 -29.25 10.77 -10.49
CA ASP A 495 -30.10 11.24 -11.56
C ASP A 495 -29.27 11.33 -12.85
N CYS A 496 -29.58 10.48 -13.84
CA CYS A 496 -28.90 10.42 -15.14
C CYS A 496 -29.90 10.57 -16.29
N ASP A 497 -29.60 11.45 -17.26
CA ASP A 497 -30.45 11.69 -18.45
C ASP A 497 -30.40 10.58 -19.49
N ALA A 498 -29.43 9.67 -19.37
CA ALA A 498 -29.32 8.45 -20.16
C ALA A 498 -29.41 7.22 -19.25
N PRO A 499 -30.62 6.73 -18.91
CA PRO A 499 -30.82 5.61 -17.99
C PRO A 499 -30.07 4.33 -18.38
N GLY A 500 -29.77 4.12 -19.66
CA GLY A 500 -28.98 2.99 -20.15
C GLY A 500 -27.50 3.01 -19.70
N LEU A 501 -27.00 4.11 -19.15
CA LEU A 501 -25.69 4.18 -18.51
C LEU A 501 -25.72 3.71 -17.04
N LEU A 502 -26.90 3.55 -16.44
CA LEU A 502 -27.02 3.05 -15.07
C LEU A 502 -27.01 1.51 -15.08
N SER A 503 -26.07 0.93 -14.35
CA SER A 503 -25.97 -0.49 -14.11
C SER A 503 -26.61 -0.85 -12.77
N ALA A 504 -27.41 -1.92 -12.76
CA ALA A 504 -27.95 -2.50 -11.54
C ALA A 504 -26.97 -3.47 -10.86
N ALA A 505 -25.81 -3.71 -11.47
CA ALA A 505 -24.80 -4.58 -10.89
C ALA A 505 -24.26 -3.96 -9.59
N PRO A 506 -24.01 -4.77 -8.54
CA PRO A 506 -23.47 -4.26 -7.29
C PRO A 506 -22.05 -3.75 -7.48
N VAL A 507 -21.68 -2.77 -6.66
CA VAL A 507 -20.29 -2.29 -6.54
C VAL A 507 -19.48 -3.29 -5.72
N THR A 508 -20.07 -3.73 -4.61
CA THR A 508 -19.46 -4.67 -3.69
C THR A 508 -19.72 -6.10 -4.12
N LEU A 509 -18.77 -6.96 -3.77
CA LEU A 509 -18.98 -8.38 -3.65
C LEU A 509 -19.89 -8.60 -2.42
N PRO A 510 -20.91 -9.49 -2.42
CA PRO A 510 -21.69 -9.82 -1.22
C PRO A 510 -20.81 -10.05 0.02
N ASP A 511 -21.36 -9.90 1.23
CA ASP A 511 -20.63 -10.24 2.46
C ASP A 511 -20.10 -11.70 2.42
N ASP A 512 -20.84 -12.57 1.71
CA ASP A 512 -20.49 -13.95 1.37
C ASP A 512 -19.58 -14.11 0.13
N GLU A 513 -19.14 -13.01 -0.51
CA GLU A 513 -18.04 -12.97 -1.47
C GLU A 513 -16.75 -12.30 -0.94
N HIS A 514 -16.74 -11.68 0.25
CA HIS A 514 -15.48 -11.60 0.99
C HIS A 514 -15.00 -13.04 1.22
N ALA A 515 -15.81 -13.85 1.93
CA ALA A 515 -16.75 -14.83 1.40
C ALA A 515 -16.43 -15.80 0.22
N MET A 516 -15.93 -15.30 -0.92
CA MET A 516 -15.09 -16.08 -1.84
C MET A 516 -13.66 -16.16 -1.24
N THR A 517 -13.65 -16.16 0.09
CA THR A 517 -12.58 -15.98 1.06
C THR A 517 -11.78 -17.25 1.05
N LEU A 518 -10.64 -17.23 1.71
CA LEU A 518 -10.05 -18.43 2.25
C LEU A 518 -11.09 -19.46 2.76
N ILE A 519 -12.20 -19.04 3.38
CA ILE A 519 -13.35 -19.91 3.70
C ILE A 519 -13.92 -20.64 2.48
N ALA A 520 -14.42 -19.96 1.43
CA ALA A 520 -14.94 -20.67 0.25
C ALA A 520 -13.86 -21.49 -0.49
N TYR A 521 -12.62 -20.98 -0.51
CA TYR A 521 -11.49 -21.74 -1.04
C TYR A 521 -11.28 -23.04 -0.24
N PHE A 522 -11.28 -22.98 1.10
CA PHE A 522 -11.11 -24.13 1.99
C PHE A 522 -12.28 -25.10 1.89
N ASP A 523 -13.52 -24.59 1.83
CA ASP A 523 -14.75 -25.37 1.71
C ASP A 523 -14.71 -26.20 0.43
N ARG A 524 -14.51 -25.53 -0.71
CA ARG A 524 -14.34 -26.18 -2.02
C ARG A 524 -13.15 -27.13 -2.04
N TYR A 525 -12.01 -26.71 -1.50
CA TYR A 525 -10.83 -27.57 -1.39
C TYR A 525 -11.17 -28.86 -0.65
N CYS A 526 -11.90 -28.79 0.47
CA CYS A 526 -12.27 -29.95 1.27
C CYS A 526 -13.31 -30.84 0.58
N ASP A 527 -14.21 -30.28 -0.22
CA ASP A 527 -15.15 -31.04 -1.07
C ASP A 527 -14.43 -31.84 -2.16
N ASP A 528 -13.44 -31.22 -2.80
CA ASP A 528 -12.63 -31.85 -3.83
C ASP A 528 -11.54 -32.77 -3.24
N TYR A 529 -11.16 -32.55 -1.97
CA TYR A 529 -10.08 -33.29 -1.33
C TYR A 529 -10.39 -34.79 -1.29
N ARG A 530 -9.38 -35.57 -1.66
CA ARG A 530 -9.37 -37.02 -1.52
C ARG A 530 -8.21 -37.39 -0.61
N PRO A 531 -8.42 -38.31 0.34
CA PRO A 531 -7.35 -38.78 1.23
C PRO A 531 -6.08 -39.11 0.45
N TYR A 532 -4.97 -38.59 0.96
CA TYR A 532 -3.66 -38.73 0.34
C TYR A 532 -3.24 -40.22 0.30
N LYS A 533 -2.29 -40.58 -0.57
CA LYS A 533 -1.83 -41.99 -0.75
C LYS A 533 -2.97 -42.98 -0.98
N GLY A 534 -4.07 -42.55 -1.62
CA GLY A 534 -5.19 -43.42 -1.98
C GLY A 534 -6.01 -43.91 -0.78
N GLY A 535 -6.03 -43.16 0.34
CA GLY A 535 -6.84 -43.51 1.52
C GLY A 535 -6.06 -44.08 2.69
N ALA A 536 -4.77 -44.39 2.52
CA ALA A 536 -3.94 -44.83 3.63
C ALA A 536 -3.72 -43.69 4.64
N TRP A 537 -3.79 -44.00 5.92
CA TRP A 537 -3.58 -43.08 7.03
C TRP A 537 -2.17 -42.47 6.97
N CYS A 538 -2.09 -41.16 6.76
CA CYS A 538 -0.82 -40.46 6.60
C CYS A 538 -0.88 -39.00 7.06
N TYR A 539 0.29 -38.41 7.30
CA TYR A 539 0.43 -37.08 7.90
C TYR A 539 -0.10 -35.93 7.03
N GLU A 540 -0.10 -36.10 5.70
CA GLU A 540 -0.60 -35.08 4.78
C GLU A 540 -2.09 -34.80 5.07
N ASP A 541 -2.89 -35.84 5.25
CA ASP A 541 -4.29 -35.73 5.68
C ASP A 541 -4.40 -35.10 7.08
N GLY A 542 -3.49 -35.46 7.98
CA GLY A 542 -3.42 -34.90 9.33
C GLY A 542 -3.24 -33.38 9.38
N CYS A 543 -2.56 -32.80 8.37
CA CYS A 543 -2.43 -31.35 8.23
C CYS A 543 -3.79 -30.71 7.95
N ILE A 544 -4.60 -31.30 7.07
CA ILE A 544 -5.96 -30.84 6.79
C ILE A 544 -6.85 -31.03 8.02
N TYR A 545 -6.77 -32.18 8.69
CA TYR A 545 -7.58 -32.47 9.89
C TYR A 545 -7.34 -31.47 11.00
N ARG A 546 -6.08 -31.13 11.23
CA ARG A 546 -5.72 -30.10 12.21
C ARG A 546 -6.19 -28.71 11.79
N GLY A 547 -6.09 -28.36 10.51
CA GLY A 547 -6.64 -27.13 9.94
C GLY A 547 -8.15 -27.01 10.17
N LEU A 548 -8.91 -28.05 9.81
CA LEU A 548 -10.36 -28.13 10.00
C LEU A 548 -10.78 -28.01 11.47
N MET A 549 -10.08 -28.69 12.37
CA MET A 549 -10.35 -28.59 13.80
C MET A 549 -10.15 -27.16 14.32
N LEU A 550 -9.05 -26.51 13.93
CA LEU A 550 -8.78 -25.13 14.32
C LEU A 550 -9.75 -24.14 13.69
N LEU A 551 -10.17 -24.32 12.42
CA LEU A 551 -11.20 -23.50 11.79
C LEU A 551 -12.56 -23.66 12.49
N SER A 552 -12.94 -24.89 12.84
CA SER A 552 -14.17 -25.16 13.61
C SER A 552 -14.16 -24.43 14.94
N GLU A 553 -13.05 -24.52 15.68
CA GLU A 553 -12.89 -23.84 16.96
C GLU A 553 -12.79 -22.30 16.83
N ALA A 554 -12.37 -21.76 15.67
CA ALA A 554 -12.20 -20.32 15.46
C ALA A 554 -13.49 -19.64 15.01
N THR A 555 -14.22 -20.30 14.11
CA THR A 555 -15.40 -19.75 13.44
C THR A 555 -16.71 -20.17 14.10
N GLY A 556 -16.72 -21.32 14.78
CA GLY A 556 -17.95 -21.97 15.23
C GLY A 556 -18.81 -22.55 14.10
N ASP A 557 -18.33 -22.52 12.85
CA ASP A 557 -19.09 -23.03 11.70
C ASP A 557 -19.07 -24.57 11.68
N PRO A 558 -20.24 -25.24 11.70
CA PRO A 558 -20.33 -26.70 11.74
C PRO A 558 -19.81 -27.40 10.47
N ARG A 559 -19.59 -26.70 9.36
CA ARG A 559 -19.10 -27.30 8.11
C ARG A 559 -17.70 -27.90 8.29
N TRP A 560 -16.81 -27.21 8.99
CA TRP A 560 -15.41 -27.66 9.16
C TRP A 560 -15.35 -28.99 9.89
N LYS A 561 -16.19 -29.12 10.91
CA LYS A 561 -16.35 -30.35 11.67
C LYS A 561 -16.98 -31.46 10.82
N SER A 562 -17.94 -31.12 9.97
CA SER A 562 -18.54 -32.07 9.03
C SER A 562 -17.52 -32.61 8.03
N HIS A 563 -16.65 -31.76 7.48
CA HIS A 563 -15.51 -32.20 6.64
C HIS A 563 -14.54 -33.08 7.43
N LEU A 564 -14.22 -32.70 8.66
CA LEU A 564 -13.29 -33.45 9.52
C LEU A 564 -13.79 -34.89 9.72
N HIS A 565 -15.05 -35.07 10.12
CA HIS A 565 -15.66 -36.39 10.26
C HIS A 565 -15.71 -37.14 8.93
N ARG A 566 -16.17 -36.49 7.85
CA ARG A 566 -16.26 -37.11 6.52
C ARG A 566 -14.93 -37.70 6.07
N LEU A 567 -13.83 -37.00 6.30
CA LEU A 567 -12.50 -37.42 5.85
C LEU A 567 -11.85 -38.41 6.83
N ALA A 568 -11.82 -38.09 8.13
CA ALA A 568 -11.12 -38.90 9.12
C ALA A 568 -11.83 -40.23 9.40
N ASP A 569 -13.17 -40.24 9.51
CA ASP A 569 -13.90 -41.47 9.86
C ASP A 569 -13.82 -42.52 8.76
N ALA A 570 -13.59 -42.11 7.50
CA ALA A 570 -13.37 -43.02 6.38
C ALA A 570 -12.06 -43.84 6.53
N GLN A 571 -11.11 -43.38 7.34
CA GLN A 571 -9.83 -44.06 7.59
C GLN A 571 -9.80 -44.81 8.93
N ILE A 572 -10.85 -44.73 9.76
CA ILE A 572 -10.89 -45.30 11.12
C ILE A 572 -11.97 -46.39 11.20
N GLY A 573 -11.54 -47.63 11.33
CA GLY A 573 -12.42 -48.79 11.54
C GLY A 573 -13.17 -48.75 12.86
N ALA A 574 -14.22 -49.58 12.99
CA ALA A 574 -15.08 -49.63 14.17
C ALA A 574 -14.34 -50.04 15.47
N ASP A 575 -13.24 -50.79 15.35
CA ASP A 575 -12.36 -51.17 16.45
C ASP A 575 -11.16 -50.23 16.59
N GLY A 576 -11.11 -49.12 15.84
CA GLY A 576 -10.02 -48.15 15.79
C GLY A 576 -8.86 -48.51 14.85
N GLN A 577 -8.99 -49.53 13.99
CA GLN A 577 -7.96 -49.81 12.97
C GLN A 577 -7.81 -48.64 12.02
N LEU A 578 -6.57 -48.31 11.66
CA LEU A 578 -6.26 -47.21 10.76
C LEU A 578 -5.98 -47.75 9.35
N ALA A 579 -6.65 -47.22 8.35
CA ALA A 579 -6.55 -47.69 6.97
C ALA A 579 -5.09 -47.65 6.48
N GLY A 580 -4.56 -48.78 5.99
CA GLY A 580 -3.20 -48.85 5.44
C GLY A 580 -2.05 -48.57 6.44
N TYR A 581 -2.33 -48.50 7.73
CA TYR A 581 -1.34 -48.26 8.77
C TYR A 581 -0.72 -49.57 9.26
N ASP A 582 0.61 -49.66 9.27
CA ASP A 582 1.38 -50.74 9.89
C ASP A 582 2.42 -50.17 10.87
N ALA A 583 2.21 -50.44 12.17
CA ALA A 583 3.11 -50.01 13.24
C ALA A 583 4.55 -50.56 13.08
N LYS A 584 4.72 -51.68 12.36
CA LYS A 584 6.04 -52.30 12.12
C LYS A 584 6.89 -51.53 11.13
N GLU A 585 6.32 -50.62 10.34
CA GLU A 585 7.10 -49.70 9.51
C GLU A 585 7.88 -48.68 10.35
N PHE A 586 7.45 -48.47 11.61
CA PHE A 586 7.93 -47.42 12.50
C PHE A 586 8.10 -46.11 11.74
N ASN A 587 7.06 -45.71 10.99
CA ASN A 587 7.04 -44.48 10.24
C ASN A 587 6.47 -43.39 11.15
N ILE A 588 7.31 -42.44 11.58
CA ILE A 588 6.89 -41.41 12.53
C ILE A 588 5.82 -40.48 11.95
N ASP A 589 5.80 -40.31 10.62
CA ASP A 589 4.86 -39.45 9.92
C ASP A 589 3.40 -39.86 10.21
N ASN A 590 3.13 -41.16 10.30
CA ASN A 590 1.77 -41.68 10.46
C ASN A 590 1.13 -41.29 11.82
N VAL A 591 1.90 -40.71 12.74
CA VAL A 591 1.41 -40.30 14.06
C VAL A 591 0.67 -38.95 14.01
N LEU A 592 1.03 -38.04 13.09
CA LEU A 592 0.53 -36.65 13.10
C LEU A 592 -1.00 -36.58 13.06
N SER A 593 -1.61 -37.39 12.19
CA SER A 593 -3.05 -37.43 11.99
C SER A 593 -3.81 -37.88 13.25
N GLY A 594 -3.12 -38.47 14.22
CA GLY A 594 -3.67 -38.87 15.51
C GLY A 594 -4.09 -37.70 16.40
N ARG A 595 -3.63 -36.48 16.12
CA ARG A 595 -3.90 -35.28 16.95
C ARG A 595 -5.38 -34.87 17.02
N ILE A 596 -6.21 -35.38 16.12
CA ILE A 596 -7.67 -35.19 16.18
C ILE A 596 -8.40 -36.25 17.04
N LEU A 597 -7.76 -37.38 17.36
CA LEU A 597 -8.43 -38.53 17.96
C LEU A 597 -8.87 -38.26 19.41
N LEU A 598 -8.03 -37.64 20.23
CA LEU A 598 -8.38 -37.36 21.63
C LEU A 598 -9.48 -36.29 21.75
N PRO A 599 -9.45 -35.18 21.00
CA PRO A 599 -10.59 -34.27 20.91
C PRO A 599 -11.88 -34.96 20.46
N LEU A 600 -11.84 -35.74 19.37
CA LEU A 600 -13.02 -36.44 18.86
C LEU A 600 -13.55 -37.48 19.85
N ALA A 601 -12.68 -38.21 20.55
CA ALA A 601 -13.09 -39.15 21.59
C ALA A 601 -13.85 -38.46 22.73
N ARG A 602 -13.37 -37.30 23.19
CA ARG A 602 -14.03 -36.51 24.25
C ARG A 602 -15.37 -35.95 23.78
N GLU A 603 -15.43 -35.54 22.53
CA GLU A 603 -16.57 -34.85 21.98
C GLU A 603 -17.73 -35.79 21.62
N THR A 604 -17.41 -36.95 21.04
CA THR A 604 -18.41 -37.91 20.53
C THR A 604 -18.71 -39.05 21.51
N ALA A 605 -17.81 -39.29 22.46
CA ALA A 605 -17.76 -40.50 23.29
C ALA A 605 -17.67 -41.81 22.48
N ASP A 606 -17.24 -41.76 21.21
CA ASP A 606 -17.04 -42.95 20.39
C ASP A 606 -15.71 -43.64 20.75
N PRO A 607 -15.74 -44.91 21.20
CA PRO A 607 -14.54 -45.61 21.66
C PRO A 607 -13.51 -45.86 20.57
N ARG A 608 -13.90 -45.80 19.28
CA ARG A 608 -12.98 -46.07 18.17
C ARG A 608 -11.81 -45.08 18.12
N TYR A 609 -12.04 -43.82 18.48
CA TYR A 609 -11.02 -42.78 18.45
C TYR A 609 -9.96 -43.00 19.52
N TRP A 610 -10.36 -43.43 20.71
CA TRP A 610 -9.43 -43.80 21.78
C TRP A 610 -8.60 -45.01 21.38
N ALA A 611 -9.24 -46.06 20.86
CA ALA A 611 -8.55 -47.27 20.39
C ALA A 611 -7.57 -46.97 19.23
N ALA A 612 -7.88 -46.01 18.35
CA ALA A 612 -6.97 -45.54 17.32
C ALA A 612 -5.77 -44.79 17.92
N ALA A 613 -5.99 -43.95 18.94
CA ALA A 613 -4.93 -43.22 19.62
C ALA A 613 -3.97 -44.17 20.36
N GLU A 614 -4.50 -45.22 21.00
CA GLU A 614 -3.72 -46.28 21.66
C GLU A 614 -2.81 -47.04 20.68
N ARG A 615 -3.25 -47.26 19.43
CA ARG A 615 -2.41 -47.87 18.40
C ARG A 615 -1.22 -46.99 18.03
N LEU A 616 -1.47 -45.70 17.80
CA LEU A 616 -0.43 -44.75 17.42
C LEU A 616 0.58 -44.53 18.54
N ILE A 617 0.12 -44.42 19.80
CA ILE A 617 1.03 -44.28 20.93
C ILE A 617 1.80 -45.57 21.20
N GLY A 618 1.18 -46.75 20.99
CA GLY A 618 1.86 -48.04 21.12
C GLY A 618 3.02 -48.23 20.13
N GLN A 619 2.94 -47.64 18.93
CA GLN A 619 4.10 -47.57 18.04
C GLN A 619 5.25 -46.79 18.69
N LEU A 620 4.97 -45.64 19.32
CA LEU A 620 5.99 -44.81 19.95
C LEU A 620 6.68 -45.50 21.13
N ASP A 621 5.97 -46.35 21.88
CA ASP A 621 6.53 -47.12 22.98
C ASP A 621 7.66 -48.08 22.54
N SER A 622 7.59 -48.56 21.29
CA SER A 622 8.56 -49.50 20.72
C SER A 622 9.36 -48.92 19.54
N HIS A 623 9.23 -47.63 19.27
CA HIS A 623 9.85 -46.98 18.13
C HIS A 623 11.37 -46.92 18.31
N PRO A 624 12.17 -47.32 17.30
CA PRO A 624 13.63 -47.24 17.36
C PRO A 624 14.12 -45.82 17.68
N ARG A 625 15.19 -45.72 18.46
CA ARG A 625 15.75 -44.42 18.89
C ARG A 625 17.25 -44.36 18.62
N ILE A 626 17.75 -43.14 18.40
CA ILE A 626 19.19 -42.88 18.50
C ILE A 626 19.64 -43.00 19.96
N ARG A 627 20.96 -43.09 20.20
CA ARG A 627 21.49 -43.20 21.57
C ARG A 627 21.10 -42.03 22.45
N ALA A 628 20.97 -40.84 21.86
CA ALA A 628 20.56 -39.62 22.57
C ALA A 628 19.05 -39.56 22.90
N GLY A 629 18.27 -40.57 22.52
CA GLY A 629 16.88 -40.77 22.93
C GLY A 629 15.83 -40.30 21.93
N ASN A 630 16.18 -39.58 20.86
CA ASN A 630 15.21 -39.22 19.83
C ASN A 630 14.76 -40.43 19.01
N TYR A 631 13.48 -40.45 18.63
CA TYR A 631 12.97 -41.41 17.64
C TYR A 631 13.75 -41.32 16.32
N TRP A 632 13.99 -42.47 15.70
CA TRP A 632 14.34 -42.52 14.30
C TRP A 632 13.20 -41.92 13.49
N HIS A 633 13.53 -41.28 12.37
CA HIS A 633 12.50 -40.73 11.51
C HIS A 633 11.62 -41.85 10.94
N LYS A 634 12.25 -42.94 10.45
CA LYS A 634 11.55 -44.17 10.01
C LYS A 634 12.44 -45.40 10.22
N LEU A 635 11.89 -46.61 10.27
CA LEU A 635 12.69 -47.85 10.28
C LEU A 635 13.67 -47.90 9.09
N ARG A 636 13.22 -47.45 7.91
CA ARG A 636 14.03 -47.37 6.68
C ARG A 636 15.10 -46.27 6.70
N TYR A 637 15.06 -45.36 7.66
CA TYR A 637 16.03 -44.29 7.85
C TYR A 637 16.69 -44.46 9.23
N PRO A 638 17.49 -45.53 9.41
CA PRO A 638 18.06 -45.85 10.70
C PRO A 638 19.00 -44.74 11.17
N HIS A 639 18.99 -44.49 12.48
CA HIS A 639 19.83 -43.52 13.18
C HIS A 639 19.61 -42.04 12.82
N GLN A 640 18.53 -41.72 12.09
CA GLN A 640 18.28 -40.37 11.58
C GLN A 640 17.17 -39.67 12.35
N VAL A 641 17.40 -38.40 12.70
CA VAL A 641 16.42 -37.48 13.29
C VAL A 641 16.20 -36.33 12.32
N TRP A 642 14.97 -36.15 11.85
CA TRP A 642 14.57 -35.02 10.99
C TRP A 642 13.65 -34.11 11.78
N LEU A 643 13.74 -32.79 11.56
CA LEU A 643 12.90 -31.81 12.26
C LEU A 643 11.40 -32.08 12.06
N ASP A 644 11.04 -32.56 10.88
CA ASP A 644 9.70 -33.01 10.49
C ASP A 644 9.11 -33.94 11.56
N GLY A 645 9.86 -34.98 11.94
CA GLY A 645 9.43 -36.01 12.88
C GLY A 645 9.07 -35.48 14.27
N LEU A 646 9.61 -34.32 14.66
CA LEU A 646 9.27 -33.68 15.93
C LEU A 646 7.80 -33.22 15.93
N TYR A 647 7.34 -32.61 14.82
CA TYR A 647 5.93 -32.24 14.68
C TYR A 647 5.03 -33.46 14.54
N MET A 648 5.50 -34.50 13.85
CA MET A 648 4.68 -35.67 13.56
C MET A 648 4.26 -36.42 14.83
N ALA A 649 5.13 -36.50 15.84
CA ALA A 649 4.88 -37.34 17.02
C ALA A 649 4.81 -36.59 18.35
N LEU A 650 5.67 -35.61 18.61
CA LEU A 650 5.86 -35.11 19.98
C LEU A 650 4.67 -34.32 20.52
N PRO A 651 4.00 -33.43 19.75
CA PRO A 651 2.75 -32.81 20.19
C PRO A 651 1.66 -33.84 20.52
N PHE A 652 1.48 -34.87 19.67
CA PHE A 652 0.53 -35.96 19.93
C PHE A 652 0.88 -36.74 21.21
N GLN A 653 2.16 -37.06 21.41
CA GLN A 653 2.65 -37.75 22.60
C GLN A 653 2.35 -36.95 23.88
N ILE A 654 2.47 -35.62 23.82
CA ILE A 654 2.13 -34.72 24.94
C ILE A 654 0.61 -34.67 25.16
N GLU A 655 -0.19 -34.52 24.09
CA GLU A 655 -1.66 -34.51 24.16
C GLU A 655 -2.19 -35.82 24.79
N TYR A 656 -1.63 -36.97 24.39
CA TYR A 656 -1.93 -38.27 24.98
C TYR A 656 -1.49 -38.36 26.43
N GLY A 657 -0.25 -37.96 26.74
CA GLY A 657 0.26 -37.97 28.11
C GLY A 657 -0.60 -37.13 29.06
N LEU A 658 -1.10 -35.97 28.61
CA LEU A 658 -2.03 -35.14 29.37
C LEU A 658 -3.40 -35.83 29.54
N ALA A 659 -3.91 -36.48 28.50
CA ALA A 659 -5.21 -37.18 28.56
C ALA A 659 -5.17 -38.43 29.45
N ALA A 660 -4.06 -39.17 29.47
CA ALA A 660 -3.86 -40.40 30.23
C ALA A 660 -3.24 -40.18 31.62
N GLY A 661 -2.76 -38.96 31.93
CA GLY A 661 -2.07 -38.66 33.19
C GLY A 661 -0.63 -39.20 33.27
N GLU A 662 0.04 -39.39 32.13
CA GLU A 662 1.36 -40.01 32.02
C GLU A 662 2.49 -38.97 31.92
N ALA A 663 2.89 -38.39 33.06
CA ALA A 663 3.92 -37.35 33.11
C ALA A 663 5.29 -37.76 32.51
N ALA A 664 5.66 -39.04 32.62
CA ALA A 664 6.92 -39.55 32.07
C ALA A 664 6.97 -39.39 30.54
N ARG A 665 5.83 -39.54 29.87
CA ARG A 665 5.69 -39.41 28.41
C ARG A 665 5.86 -37.95 27.96
N ILE A 666 5.37 -37.01 28.76
CA ILE A 666 5.58 -35.57 28.54
C ILE A 666 7.06 -35.22 28.72
N SER A 667 7.68 -35.73 29.78
CA SER A 667 9.11 -35.50 30.05
C SER A 667 10.00 -36.06 28.94
N ASP A 668 9.67 -37.23 28.40
CA ASP A 668 10.37 -37.82 27.25
C ASP A 668 10.27 -36.91 26.02
N ALA A 669 9.08 -36.42 25.68
CA ALA A 669 8.90 -35.51 24.54
C ALA A 669 9.70 -34.20 24.68
N LEU A 670 9.71 -33.60 25.88
CA LEU A 670 10.51 -32.40 26.17
C LEU A 670 12.02 -32.65 26.04
N SER A 671 12.48 -33.83 26.48
CA SER A 671 13.88 -34.24 26.30
C SER A 671 14.22 -34.40 24.83
N GLN A 672 13.33 -35.02 24.04
CA GLN A 672 13.53 -35.19 22.60
C GLN A 672 13.59 -33.86 21.86
N PHE A 673 12.73 -32.88 22.17
CA PHE A 673 12.87 -31.53 21.62
C PHE A 673 14.23 -30.91 21.94
N SER A 674 14.63 -30.94 23.21
CA SER A 674 15.89 -30.34 23.67
C SER A 674 17.11 -30.95 22.98
N THR A 675 17.14 -32.29 22.88
CA THR A 675 18.21 -33.03 22.21
C THR A 675 18.21 -32.76 20.71
N ALA A 676 17.07 -32.83 20.02
CA ALA A 676 17.01 -32.59 18.58
C ALA A 676 17.49 -31.19 18.21
N LEU A 677 17.07 -30.18 18.97
CA LEU A 677 17.54 -28.81 18.79
C LEU A 677 19.06 -28.71 18.97
N ALA A 678 19.67 -29.38 19.95
CA ALA A 678 21.12 -29.38 20.11
C ALA A 678 21.85 -30.10 18.94
N LEU A 679 21.28 -31.19 18.42
CA LEU A 679 21.86 -31.96 17.32
C LEU A 679 21.83 -31.23 15.98
N THR A 680 20.86 -30.33 15.77
CA THR A 680 20.58 -29.71 14.46
C THR A 680 20.94 -28.22 14.36
N GLU A 681 21.33 -27.58 15.46
CA GLU A 681 21.59 -26.13 15.55
C GLU A 681 22.69 -25.64 14.59
N THR A 682 22.45 -24.52 13.92
CA THR A 682 23.41 -23.82 13.05
C THR A 682 23.87 -22.50 13.66
N THR A 683 24.82 -21.84 13.00
CA THR A 683 25.09 -20.42 13.24
C THR A 683 23.88 -19.59 12.83
N GLY A 684 23.37 -18.73 13.72
CA GLY A 684 22.29 -17.78 13.42
C GLY A 684 20.88 -18.19 13.87
N ASP A 685 20.76 -19.04 14.89
CA ASP A 685 19.50 -19.45 15.54
C ASP A 685 18.53 -20.27 14.67
N LEU A 686 19.06 -20.98 13.66
CA LEU A 686 18.31 -21.89 12.79
C LEU A 686 18.78 -23.34 12.99
N HIS A 687 18.05 -24.29 12.38
CA HIS A 687 18.31 -25.71 12.50
C HIS A 687 18.30 -26.39 11.13
N VAL A 688 19.27 -27.26 10.87
CA VAL A 688 19.31 -28.05 9.63
C VAL A 688 18.19 -29.08 9.59
N HIS A 689 17.81 -29.50 8.38
CA HIS A 689 16.70 -30.45 8.15
C HIS A 689 16.87 -31.78 8.91
N GLY A 690 18.06 -32.40 8.84
CA GLY A 690 18.28 -33.73 9.39
C GLY A 690 19.64 -33.93 10.06
N TYR A 691 19.68 -34.94 10.92
CA TYR A 691 20.87 -35.41 11.63
C TYR A 691 20.95 -36.94 11.54
N ASP A 692 22.11 -37.49 11.22
CA ASP A 692 22.42 -38.93 11.24
C ASP A 692 23.47 -39.23 12.31
N GLU A 693 23.08 -39.92 13.38
CA GLU A 693 23.97 -40.31 14.47
C GLU A 693 25.12 -41.23 13.99
N SER A 694 24.83 -42.07 12.99
CA SER A 694 25.79 -43.02 12.44
C SER A 694 26.79 -42.37 11.48
N ARG A 695 26.45 -41.20 10.92
CA ARG A 695 27.21 -40.49 9.86
C ARG A 695 27.43 -41.36 8.61
N ALA A 696 26.59 -42.36 8.41
CA ALA A 696 26.71 -43.30 7.30
C ALA A 696 26.06 -42.76 6.01
N GLN A 697 25.10 -41.83 6.13
CA GLN A 697 24.47 -41.20 4.99
C GLN A 697 25.43 -40.23 4.26
N ARG A 698 25.43 -40.24 2.92
CA ARG A 698 26.29 -39.35 2.11
C ARG A 698 25.98 -37.86 2.27
N TRP A 699 24.77 -37.52 2.72
CA TRP A 699 24.37 -36.13 2.98
C TRP A 699 24.81 -35.66 4.36
N ALA A 700 25.18 -36.58 5.26
CA ALA A 700 25.51 -36.25 6.64
C ALA A 700 26.96 -35.78 6.72
N ASP A 701 27.17 -34.64 7.36
CA ASP A 701 28.50 -34.13 7.63
C ASP A 701 29.30 -35.16 8.46
N PRO A 702 30.53 -35.51 8.06
CA PRO A 702 31.28 -36.60 8.68
C PRO A 702 31.74 -36.30 10.12
N VAL A 703 31.65 -35.05 10.59
CA VAL A 703 32.01 -34.66 11.96
C VAL A 703 30.75 -34.55 12.81
N THR A 704 29.81 -33.73 12.36
CA THR A 704 28.62 -33.30 13.09
C THR A 704 27.40 -34.18 12.85
N GLY A 705 27.35 -34.95 11.76
CA GLY A 705 26.19 -35.75 11.36
C GLY A 705 25.02 -34.94 10.76
N ARG A 706 25.17 -33.62 10.60
CA ARG A 706 24.13 -32.70 10.16
C ARG A 706 23.98 -32.69 8.63
N SER A 707 22.75 -32.48 8.15
CA SER A 707 22.50 -32.17 6.72
C SER A 707 23.02 -30.76 6.37
N PRO A 708 23.31 -30.45 5.11
CA PRO A 708 24.12 -29.28 4.78
C PRO A 708 23.36 -27.95 4.59
N ALA A 709 22.02 -27.93 4.64
CA ALA A 709 21.24 -26.70 4.46
C ALA A 709 20.05 -26.58 5.42
N VAL A 710 19.57 -25.35 5.62
CA VAL A 710 18.36 -25.03 6.37
C VAL A 710 17.17 -24.95 5.42
N TRP A 711 16.41 -26.04 5.36
CA TRP A 711 15.19 -26.12 4.57
C TRP A 711 14.01 -25.47 5.30
N ALA A 712 13.29 -24.58 4.60
CA ALA A 712 12.25 -23.75 5.20
C ALA A 712 11.11 -24.57 5.82
N ARG A 713 10.59 -25.60 5.14
CA ARG A 713 9.48 -26.40 5.69
C ARG A 713 9.91 -27.25 6.89
N ALA A 714 11.14 -27.74 6.95
CA ALA A 714 11.65 -28.42 8.15
C ALA A 714 11.67 -27.48 9.36
N MET A 715 12.09 -26.22 9.17
CA MET A 715 11.97 -25.17 10.19
C MET A 715 10.51 -24.85 10.53
N GLY A 716 9.61 -24.88 9.54
CA GLY A 716 8.16 -24.71 9.72
C GLY A 716 7.60 -25.78 10.65
N TRP A 717 7.89 -27.06 10.39
CA TRP A 717 7.50 -28.17 11.28
C TRP A 717 8.03 -27.99 12.69
N LEU A 718 9.31 -27.64 12.85
CA LEU A 718 9.90 -27.38 14.16
C LEU A 718 9.16 -26.26 14.90
N ALA A 719 8.91 -25.13 14.25
CA ALA A 719 8.24 -23.98 14.86
C ALA A 719 6.83 -24.35 15.33
N MET A 720 6.04 -25.03 14.48
CA MET A 720 4.71 -25.51 14.85
C MET A 720 4.74 -26.52 16.00
N ALA A 721 5.72 -27.44 16.01
CA ALA A 721 5.85 -28.45 17.05
C ALA A 721 6.15 -27.83 18.42
N LEU A 722 7.08 -26.89 18.47
CA LEU A 722 7.44 -26.18 19.70
C LEU A 722 6.27 -25.36 20.24
N VAL A 723 5.61 -24.58 19.38
CA VAL A 723 4.47 -23.76 19.78
C VAL A 723 3.32 -24.63 20.26
N ASP A 724 2.92 -25.65 19.50
CA ASP A 724 1.82 -26.53 19.90
C ASP A 724 2.10 -27.32 21.17
N ALA A 725 3.33 -27.77 21.40
CA ALA A 725 3.70 -28.46 22.63
C ALA A 725 3.69 -27.53 23.85
N LEU A 726 4.32 -26.36 23.73
CA LEU A 726 4.55 -25.47 24.87
C LEU A 726 3.29 -24.72 25.31
N VAL A 727 2.32 -24.49 24.43
CA VAL A 727 1.04 -23.87 24.83
C VAL A 727 0.12 -24.84 25.58
N LEU A 728 0.37 -26.15 25.50
CA LEU A 728 -0.37 -27.18 26.25
C LEU A 728 0.17 -27.40 27.66
N LEU A 729 1.41 -26.98 27.92
CA LEU A 729 2.12 -27.26 29.16
C LEU A 729 2.22 -25.98 30.02
N PRO A 730 2.29 -26.11 31.36
CA PRO A 730 2.53 -24.97 32.23
C PRO A 730 3.91 -24.35 31.99
N GLU A 731 4.08 -23.09 32.40
CA GLU A 731 5.40 -22.47 32.50
C GLU A 731 6.03 -22.80 33.85
N ASP A 732 6.99 -23.71 33.85
CA ASP A 732 7.68 -24.19 35.04
C ASP A 732 9.17 -24.44 34.77
N ALA A 733 9.88 -24.99 35.75
CA ALA A 733 11.30 -25.28 35.61
C ALA A 733 11.62 -26.28 34.47
N ALA A 734 10.69 -27.16 34.10
CA ALA A 734 10.89 -28.16 33.06
C ALA A 734 10.71 -27.57 31.65
N THR A 735 9.78 -26.64 31.45
CA THR A 735 9.50 -26.04 30.12
C THR A 735 10.28 -24.76 29.85
N ARG A 736 10.73 -24.03 30.88
CA ARG A 736 11.40 -22.72 30.73
C ARG A 736 12.60 -22.71 29.77
N PRO A 737 13.53 -23.68 29.79
CA PRO A 737 14.65 -23.69 28.84
C PRO A 737 14.19 -23.82 27.38
N LEU A 738 13.19 -24.67 27.13
CA LEU A 738 12.67 -24.89 25.79
C LEU A 738 11.85 -23.70 25.29
N ARG A 739 11.09 -23.03 26.17
CA ARG A 739 10.41 -21.76 25.87
C ARG A 739 11.41 -20.71 25.42
N ALA A 740 12.50 -20.50 26.17
CA ALA A 740 13.52 -19.52 25.82
C ALA A 740 14.11 -19.77 24.42
N ARG A 741 14.46 -21.03 24.10
CA ARG A 741 14.94 -21.39 22.75
C ARG A 741 13.88 -21.19 21.66
N THR A 742 12.62 -21.50 21.97
CA THR A 742 11.50 -21.29 21.05
C THR A 742 11.31 -19.82 20.71
N ARG A 743 11.39 -18.92 21.70
CA ARG A 743 11.33 -17.46 21.48
C ARG A 743 12.46 -17.00 20.56
N THR A 744 13.68 -17.48 20.78
CA THR A 744 14.84 -17.18 19.92
C THR A 744 14.59 -17.63 18.47
N ILE A 745 14.12 -18.86 18.25
CA ILE A 745 13.82 -19.39 16.91
C ILE A 745 12.72 -18.57 16.22
N LEU A 746 11.60 -18.29 16.90
CA LEU A 746 10.49 -17.52 16.32
C LEU A 746 10.92 -16.10 15.94
N SER A 747 11.69 -15.44 16.80
CA SER A 747 12.27 -14.12 16.52
C SER A 747 13.30 -14.17 15.38
N ALA A 748 14.07 -15.24 15.26
CA ALA A 748 15.01 -15.45 14.17
C ALA A 748 14.31 -15.65 12.81
N LEU A 749 13.16 -16.33 12.80
CA LEU A 749 12.31 -16.48 11.62
C LEU A 749 11.64 -15.16 11.23
N ALA A 750 11.05 -14.44 12.19
CA ALA A 750 10.38 -13.16 11.95
C ALA A 750 11.34 -12.10 11.36
N ARG A 751 12.59 -12.03 11.83
CA ARG A 751 13.62 -11.13 11.29
C ARG A 751 14.08 -11.47 9.87
N ARG A 752 13.90 -12.72 9.42
CA ARG A 752 14.30 -13.21 8.10
C ARG A 752 13.18 -13.17 7.07
N GLN A 753 12.02 -12.63 7.42
CA GLN A 753 10.92 -12.45 6.48
C GLN A 753 11.36 -11.52 5.34
N ALA A 754 11.14 -11.95 4.09
CA ALA A 754 11.43 -11.12 2.93
C ALA A 754 10.47 -9.91 2.87
N PRO A 755 10.81 -8.84 2.13
CA PRO A 755 9.93 -7.67 1.95
C PRO A 755 8.55 -8.00 1.38
N SER A 756 8.42 -9.10 0.63
CA SER A 756 7.15 -9.64 0.14
C SER A 756 6.20 -10.13 1.25
N GLY A 757 6.72 -10.38 2.45
CA GLY A 757 6.00 -11.06 3.53
C GLY A 757 6.21 -12.58 3.59
N LEU A 758 6.95 -13.19 2.65
CA LEU A 758 7.17 -14.64 2.57
C LEU A 758 8.62 -15.03 2.92
N TRP A 759 8.90 -16.35 2.94
CA TRP A 759 10.25 -16.89 3.17
C TRP A 759 10.74 -17.75 2.01
N PRO A 760 12.04 -17.74 1.70
CA PRO A 760 12.63 -18.57 0.66
C PRO A 760 12.65 -20.06 1.06
N GLN A 761 12.65 -20.96 0.08
CA GLN A 761 12.74 -22.42 0.23
C GLN A 761 13.98 -22.86 1.03
N VAL A 762 15.12 -22.19 0.82
CA VAL A 762 16.36 -22.39 1.58
C VAL A 762 16.68 -21.12 2.35
N LEU A 763 16.69 -21.19 3.68
CA LEU A 763 16.71 -20.03 4.60
C LEU A 763 18.12 -19.49 4.89
N ASP A 764 19.16 -20.27 4.63
CA ASP A 764 20.55 -19.93 4.90
C ASP A 764 21.35 -19.62 3.62
N ALA A 765 20.66 -19.43 2.49
CA ALA A 765 21.27 -19.24 1.18
C ALA A 765 20.51 -18.20 0.33
N ASP A 766 20.40 -16.96 0.83
CA ASP A 766 19.67 -15.86 0.16
C ASP A 766 20.21 -15.55 -1.25
N ALA A 767 21.51 -15.71 -1.47
CA ALA A 767 22.17 -15.47 -2.76
C ALA A 767 22.14 -16.70 -3.70
N LEU A 768 21.46 -17.78 -3.33
CA LEU A 768 21.37 -18.98 -4.16
C LEU A 768 20.50 -18.72 -5.38
N GLU A 769 21.10 -18.81 -6.56
CA GLU A 769 20.38 -18.66 -7.83
C GLU A 769 19.24 -19.70 -7.94
N GLY A 770 18.04 -19.22 -8.26
CA GLY A 770 16.84 -20.06 -8.36
C GLY A 770 16.14 -20.36 -7.03
N ASN A 771 16.60 -19.80 -5.91
CA ASN A 771 15.84 -19.85 -4.66
C ASN A 771 14.50 -19.11 -4.85
N TYR A 772 13.43 -19.64 -4.25
CA TYR A 772 12.07 -19.15 -4.45
C TYR A 772 11.32 -19.07 -3.13
N GLU A 773 10.36 -18.16 -3.04
CA GLU A 773 9.50 -18.03 -1.86
C GLU A 773 8.53 -19.20 -1.79
N GLU A 774 8.59 -19.97 -0.70
CA GLU A 774 7.88 -21.23 -0.57
C GLU A 774 6.65 -21.08 0.33
N SER A 775 5.51 -21.52 -0.19
CA SER A 775 4.20 -21.17 0.38
C SER A 775 3.83 -22.02 1.60
N SER A 776 4.23 -23.29 1.65
CA SER A 776 3.90 -24.14 2.81
C SER A 776 4.66 -23.71 4.06
N ALA A 777 5.97 -23.46 3.96
CA ALA A 777 6.81 -22.96 5.05
C ALA A 777 6.32 -21.59 5.52
N SER A 778 6.01 -20.69 4.59
CA SER A 778 5.48 -19.36 4.94
C SER A 778 4.14 -19.46 5.70
N ALA A 779 3.26 -20.39 5.33
CA ALA A 779 2.01 -20.65 6.05
C ALA A 779 2.26 -21.24 7.45
N MET A 780 3.24 -22.15 7.59
CA MET A 780 3.64 -22.71 8.89
C MET A 780 4.24 -21.66 9.81
N PHE A 781 5.09 -20.77 9.29
CA PHE A 781 5.66 -19.66 10.05
C PHE A 781 4.58 -18.67 10.47
N SER A 782 3.65 -18.32 9.56
CA SER A 782 2.49 -17.49 9.89
C SER A 782 1.71 -18.09 11.06
N TYR A 783 1.31 -19.37 10.98
CA TYR A 783 0.61 -20.06 12.06
C TYR A 783 1.40 -20.04 13.38
N ALA A 784 2.67 -20.43 13.36
CA ALA A 784 3.48 -20.51 14.58
C ALA A 784 3.63 -19.14 15.26
N LEU A 785 3.90 -18.08 14.48
CA LEU A 785 4.07 -16.72 14.99
C LEU A 785 2.75 -16.16 15.55
N LEU A 786 1.65 -16.31 14.83
CA LEU A 786 0.32 -15.83 15.26
C LEU A 786 -0.13 -16.55 16.53
N ARG A 787 0.00 -17.88 16.57
CA ARG A 787 -0.38 -18.69 17.73
C ARG A 787 0.48 -18.39 18.95
N ALA A 788 1.80 -18.24 18.77
CA ALA A 788 2.71 -17.89 19.86
C ALA A 788 2.39 -16.51 20.45
N ALA A 789 2.08 -15.52 19.60
CA ALA A 789 1.67 -14.20 20.04
C ALA A 789 0.33 -14.24 20.79
N ARG A 790 -0.67 -14.98 20.27
CA ARG A 790 -2.00 -15.10 20.90
C ARG A 790 -1.96 -15.78 22.26
N LEU A 791 -1.18 -16.85 22.38
CA LEU A 791 -1.13 -17.71 23.57
C LEU A 791 -0.03 -17.33 24.56
N GLY A 792 0.60 -16.15 24.39
CA GLY A 792 1.51 -15.58 25.40
C GLY A 792 2.85 -16.30 25.52
N LEU A 793 3.38 -16.88 24.43
CA LEU A 793 4.76 -17.40 24.41
C LEU A 793 5.83 -16.30 24.37
N GLY A 794 5.46 -15.11 23.86
CA GLY A 794 6.25 -13.89 23.84
C GLY A 794 5.51 -12.76 24.53
N GLU A 795 6.22 -11.67 24.83
CA GLU A 795 5.66 -10.53 25.58
C GLU A 795 6.03 -9.19 24.92
N GLY A 796 5.19 -8.17 25.13
CA GLY A 796 5.46 -6.79 24.69
C GLY A 796 5.75 -6.67 23.20
N GLU A 797 6.84 -5.98 22.86
CA GLU A 797 7.25 -5.73 21.47
C GLU A 797 7.57 -7.00 20.70
N GLU A 798 8.06 -8.05 21.36
CA GLU A 798 8.36 -9.33 20.71
C GLU A 798 7.08 -9.99 20.18
N ALA A 799 6.03 -10.07 21.01
CA ALA A 799 4.73 -10.60 20.60
C ALA A 799 4.08 -9.74 19.50
N ALA A 800 4.19 -8.41 19.59
CA ALA A 800 3.70 -7.52 18.56
C ALA A 800 4.43 -7.72 17.22
N HIS A 801 5.75 -7.91 17.25
CA HIS A 801 6.55 -8.18 16.06
C HIS A 801 6.16 -9.53 15.41
N TRP A 802 5.97 -10.58 16.20
CA TRP A 802 5.51 -11.88 15.69
C TRP A 802 4.11 -11.79 15.08
N ARG A 803 3.17 -11.09 15.75
CA ARG A 803 1.83 -10.86 15.22
C ARG A 803 1.89 -10.16 13.87
N ALA A 804 2.66 -9.07 13.77
CA ALA A 804 2.82 -8.32 12.53
C ALA A 804 3.45 -9.18 11.42
N ALA A 805 4.51 -9.92 11.71
CA ALA A 805 5.16 -10.80 10.74
C ALA A 805 4.23 -11.93 10.27
N GLY A 806 3.50 -12.56 11.20
CA GLY A 806 2.54 -13.61 10.89
C GLY A 806 1.36 -13.12 10.04
N GLN A 807 0.83 -11.92 10.35
CA GLN A 807 -0.27 -11.32 9.59
C GLN A 807 0.18 -10.96 8.17
N ARG A 808 1.35 -10.30 8.04
CA ARG A 808 1.92 -9.99 6.72
C ARG A 808 2.09 -11.22 5.84
N ALA A 809 2.51 -12.34 6.42
CA ALA A 809 2.66 -13.60 5.69
C ALA A 809 1.31 -14.15 5.21
N LEU A 810 0.28 -14.10 6.05
CA LEU A 810 -1.07 -14.52 5.69
C LEU A 810 -1.64 -13.64 4.56
N ASP A 811 -1.47 -12.33 4.66
CA ASP A 811 -1.91 -11.37 3.64
C ASP A 811 -1.18 -11.61 2.32
N ALA A 812 0.14 -11.83 2.37
CA ALA A 812 0.97 -12.13 1.19
C ALA A 812 0.56 -13.45 0.52
N LEU A 813 0.35 -14.52 1.29
CA LEU A 813 -0.13 -15.81 0.76
C LEU A 813 -1.49 -15.66 0.07
N THR A 814 -2.41 -14.92 0.71
CA THR A 814 -3.77 -14.73 0.20
C THR A 814 -3.77 -13.89 -1.08
N SER A 815 -2.99 -12.81 -1.13
CA SER A 815 -2.96 -11.88 -2.26
C SER A 815 -2.10 -12.33 -3.42
N THR A 816 -1.07 -13.16 -3.19
CA THR A 816 -0.08 -13.51 -4.24
C THR A 816 0.01 -15.00 -4.57
N ARG A 817 -0.44 -15.90 -3.68
CA ARG A 817 -0.31 -17.36 -3.87
C ARG A 817 -1.61 -18.08 -4.11
N LEU A 818 -2.76 -17.48 -3.80
CA LEU A 818 -4.06 -17.92 -4.31
C LEU A 818 -4.26 -17.34 -5.71
N ALA A 819 -4.12 -18.19 -6.73
CA ALA A 819 -4.22 -17.78 -8.13
C ALA A 819 -5.10 -18.74 -8.92
N GLU A 820 -5.72 -18.25 -9.98
CA GLU A 820 -6.52 -19.09 -10.87
C GLU A 820 -5.58 -19.97 -11.73
N VAL A 821 -5.75 -21.29 -11.61
CA VAL A 821 -5.01 -22.31 -12.36
C VAL A 821 -6.04 -23.25 -12.99
N ASP A 822 -6.05 -23.30 -14.32
CA ASP A 822 -7.01 -24.09 -15.12
C ASP A 822 -8.48 -23.79 -14.77
N GLY A 823 -8.82 -22.51 -14.59
CA GLY A 823 -10.18 -22.06 -14.28
C GLY A 823 -10.62 -22.33 -12.83
N THR A 824 -9.70 -22.78 -11.96
CA THR A 824 -9.96 -23.03 -10.53
C THR A 824 -8.98 -22.26 -9.69
N LEU A 825 -9.44 -21.56 -8.64
CA LEU A 825 -8.54 -20.89 -7.69
C LEU A 825 -7.71 -21.95 -6.93
N ARG A 826 -6.39 -21.85 -6.92
CA ARG A 826 -5.49 -22.80 -6.24
C ARG A 826 -4.44 -22.08 -5.41
N MET A 827 -3.99 -22.70 -4.32
CA MET A 827 -2.81 -22.25 -3.60
C MET A 827 -1.56 -22.77 -4.31
N THR A 828 -0.78 -21.87 -4.89
CA THR A 828 0.42 -22.18 -5.68
C THR A 828 1.70 -22.08 -4.86
N GLY A 829 2.85 -22.45 -5.45
CA GLY A 829 4.16 -22.21 -4.84
C GLY A 829 4.50 -23.14 -3.68
N ILE A 830 3.94 -24.35 -3.63
CA ILE A 830 4.18 -25.34 -2.58
C ILE A 830 5.24 -26.33 -3.04
N CYS A 831 6.31 -26.53 -2.28
CA CYS A 831 7.25 -27.63 -2.52
C CYS A 831 6.54 -28.98 -2.28
N HIS A 832 6.47 -29.86 -3.27
CA HIS A 832 5.67 -31.10 -3.19
C HIS A 832 6.19 -32.07 -2.14
N VAL A 833 7.47 -32.40 -2.22
CA VAL A 833 8.16 -33.31 -1.30
C VAL A 833 9.64 -32.93 -1.27
N ALA A 834 10.27 -33.01 -0.12
CA ALA A 834 11.73 -33.02 -0.01
C ALA A 834 12.11 -34.00 1.10
N GLY A 835 13.33 -34.51 1.07
CA GLY A 835 13.83 -35.48 2.04
C GLY A 835 15.32 -35.71 1.89
N LEU A 836 15.87 -36.60 2.69
CA LEU A 836 17.30 -36.92 2.64
C LEU A 836 17.53 -38.40 2.30
N GLY A 837 18.66 -38.69 1.65
CA GLY A 837 19.10 -40.04 1.34
C GLY A 837 18.34 -40.72 0.21
N ALA A 838 18.50 -42.04 0.10
CA ALA A 838 17.96 -42.82 -1.01
C ALA A 838 16.45 -43.08 -0.87
N LEU A 839 15.69 -42.59 -1.85
CA LEU A 839 14.31 -42.98 -2.16
C LEU A 839 14.28 -43.38 -3.65
N SER A 840 13.22 -44.03 -4.14
CA SER A 840 13.07 -44.35 -5.57
C SER A 840 13.31 -43.11 -6.44
N GLY A 841 14.46 -43.04 -7.10
CA GLY A 841 14.93 -41.84 -7.83
C GLY A 841 16.40 -41.46 -7.53
N PRO A 842 16.82 -40.24 -7.91
CA PRO A 842 18.15 -39.71 -7.60
C PRO A 842 18.43 -39.63 -6.10
N TYR A 843 19.69 -39.75 -5.70
CA TYR A 843 20.09 -39.62 -4.31
C TYR A 843 19.90 -38.18 -3.83
N ARG A 844 19.12 -37.99 -2.76
CA ARG A 844 18.84 -36.66 -2.18
C ARG A 844 19.96 -36.30 -1.22
N ASP A 845 20.87 -35.44 -1.66
CA ASP A 845 22.10 -35.10 -0.93
C ASP A 845 21.95 -33.99 0.11
N GLY A 846 20.77 -33.37 0.18
CA GLY A 846 20.49 -32.31 1.15
C GLY A 846 21.19 -30.99 0.87
N SER A 847 21.91 -30.84 -0.25
CA SER A 847 22.55 -29.59 -0.64
C SER A 847 21.52 -28.47 -0.85
N PRO A 848 21.90 -27.18 -0.70
CA PRO A 848 20.99 -26.07 -1.00
C PRO A 848 20.35 -26.18 -2.40
N GLY A 849 21.15 -26.52 -3.41
CA GLY A 849 20.67 -26.70 -4.78
C GLY A 849 19.69 -27.87 -4.95
N TYR A 850 19.86 -28.96 -4.19
CA TYR A 850 18.93 -30.09 -4.23
C TYR A 850 17.49 -29.66 -3.87
N TYR A 851 17.29 -28.83 -2.84
CA TYR A 851 15.95 -28.39 -2.43
C TYR A 851 15.23 -27.57 -3.50
N LEU A 852 15.96 -27.00 -4.46
CA LEU A 852 15.40 -26.27 -5.61
C LEU A 852 15.00 -27.19 -6.76
N THR A 853 15.42 -28.46 -6.75
CA THR A 853 15.07 -29.45 -7.79
C THR A 853 13.70 -30.10 -7.56
N GLU A 854 13.16 -29.96 -6.36
CA GLU A 854 11.88 -30.57 -6.00
C GLU A 854 10.71 -29.86 -6.68
N GLN A 855 9.69 -30.64 -7.04
CA GLN A 855 8.55 -30.13 -7.79
C GLN A 855 7.78 -29.08 -6.98
N ILE A 856 7.42 -27.99 -7.65
CA ILE A 856 6.48 -27.00 -7.12
C ILE A 856 5.07 -27.36 -7.61
N VAL A 857 4.13 -27.52 -6.68
CA VAL A 857 2.76 -27.94 -6.93
C VAL A 857 1.77 -26.93 -6.37
N SER A 858 0.50 -27.12 -6.73
CA SER A 858 -0.61 -26.36 -6.16
C SER A 858 -1.52 -27.27 -5.34
N ASP A 859 -2.23 -26.70 -4.37
CA ASP A 859 -3.25 -27.39 -3.55
C ASP A 859 -2.72 -28.62 -2.77
N ASP A 860 -1.42 -28.71 -2.52
CA ASP A 860 -0.88 -29.79 -1.70
C ASP A 860 -1.23 -29.59 -0.23
N ALA A 861 -1.66 -30.66 0.43
CA ALA A 861 -2.12 -30.66 1.82
C ALA A 861 -1.09 -30.09 2.81
N LYS A 862 0.21 -30.22 2.50
CA LYS A 862 1.31 -29.69 3.32
C LYS A 862 1.36 -28.16 3.31
N GLY A 863 0.73 -27.49 2.34
CA GLY A 863 0.58 -26.04 2.30
C GLY A 863 -0.81 -25.57 2.72
N VAL A 864 -1.87 -26.21 2.19
CA VAL A 864 -3.26 -25.81 2.46
C VAL A 864 -3.64 -26.02 3.92
N GLY A 865 -3.22 -27.13 4.54
CA GLY A 865 -3.46 -27.40 5.96
C GLY A 865 -2.90 -26.28 6.85
N PRO A 866 -1.59 -25.97 6.79
CA PRO A 866 -1.01 -24.85 7.53
C PRO A 866 -1.66 -23.49 7.23
N LEU A 867 -2.12 -23.24 5.99
CA LEU A 867 -2.85 -22.01 5.66
C LEU A 867 -4.19 -21.92 6.41
N MET A 868 -4.94 -23.03 6.50
CA MET A 868 -6.14 -23.13 7.34
C MET A 868 -5.81 -22.84 8.81
N MET A 869 -4.71 -23.41 9.33
CA MET A 869 -4.28 -23.18 10.71
C MET A 869 -3.92 -21.71 10.95
N ALA A 870 -3.16 -21.08 10.06
CA ALA A 870 -2.75 -19.68 10.16
C ALA A 870 -3.97 -18.75 10.14
N TYR A 871 -4.90 -18.97 9.20
CA TYR A 871 -6.14 -18.20 9.11
C TYR A 871 -7.01 -18.34 10.36
N ALA A 872 -7.13 -19.57 10.91
CA ALA A 872 -7.84 -19.81 12.16
C ALA A 872 -7.22 -19.10 13.38
N GLU A 873 -5.90 -18.90 13.40
CA GLU A 873 -5.24 -18.11 14.44
C GLU A 873 -5.45 -16.61 14.26
N ALA A 874 -5.42 -16.12 13.02
CA ALA A 874 -5.70 -14.71 12.69
C ALA A 874 -7.11 -14.29 13.10
N ILE A 875 -8.12 -15.15 12.90
CA ILE A 875 -9.51 -14.89 13.33
C ILE A 875 -9.62 -14.69 14.86
N ARG A 876 -8.75 -15.32 15.65
CA ARG A 876 -8.82 -15.31 17.12
C ARG A 876 -7.92 -14.26 17.78
N LEU A 877 -7.17 -13.51 17.00
CA LEU A 877 -6.25 -12.46 17.46
C LEU A 877 -6.97 -11.12 17.58
#